data_AF-A0A0N5CU62-F1
#
_entry.id   AF-A0A0N5CU62-F1
#
_cell.length_a   1.000
_cell.length_b   1.000
_cell.length_c   1.000
_cell.angle_alpha   90.00
_cell.angle_beta   90.00
_cell.angle_gamma   90.00
#
_symmetry.space_group_name_H-M   'P 1'
#
loop_
_entity.id
_entity.type
_entity.pdbx_description
1 polymer ?
#
loop_
_entity_poly.entity_id
_entity_poly.type
_entity_poly.pdbx_seq_one_letter_code
_entity_poly.pdbx_strand_id
1 'polypeptide(L)'
;MDESGETVRELDDDGQTIDELMSSQMGLTYNSVFSDFNILPGFINFDVFSVDLSTKLTRDITLKIPLVSSPMDTVTESEMAISMALHGGIGIIHANYASLDDQIKEVVKVKRYKQGFISHPHCIKKTDSVLDLLQIKKKYGFTGTPVTSTGAVGGKLLGLVTSRDIDLIDESKYSCTKISDVMVPLESLITGTEDLTLEHAYKILETEKKGKLPIVNSNNELVSLIARSDLKKARDFPWSSYDSKGQLRVGAAINTRESAKEAVKKLAEAGADVLVIDSSQGASIYQVNLLHWIKKKYPKRPQIIAGNVVTKKQAAILIAAGADAVRVGMGSGSICITQEVTAVGRAQGTAVYRVAKYARLHGIPVIADGGIRDVGYITKALALGASTVMMGGLLAGTTEAPGEYFWGPSGVRLKKYRGMGSIDAMKANISSQDRYFNSESDAIKVAQGVSATMRDRGSVHKFVPYLVRGIQHGFQDIGVRDLEELRVGVVRGEIRFELRSNNAQVEGGVHSLHSAEVCRYLLWTSYDGARFISIADGNARFGVLGFLKALVKESFPDVGEQLKMSQSSRTDAGVHALRNAFIVQIPIMNADRAKSKLLHDWNQRADECTGKSIRVLDFHNVSKGFCSRRNVSYRKYKYRLAVADNENEWLKYIEHPSTWQFAEKPYMWFLPNGFDIQKAVDACLLFKISFYGTHNMASFMKYPLRDRLRTVERIPTLRHILHIGISGGCSRILNASGFSLIDISVISRSFLRSQIRRMVRTIVDHAYGHISRERLLWLLDNPNPDNFHHLGMVSAPAQGLFLEDVVYDERMFCNPVPYHYHSWDEEIDGMLCDDESF
;
A
#
# COMPACT_ATOMS: atom_id res chain seq x y z
N MET A 1 59.10 -4.54 -1.96
CA MET A 1 59.34 -5.59 -0.95
C MET A 1 58.98 -4.96 0.37
N ASP A 2 57.85 -5.34 0.93
CA ASP A 2 57.55 -5.04 2.33
C ASP A 2 58.30 -6.07 3.21
N GLU A 3 58.53 -5.77 4.48
CA GLU A 3 59.42 -6.53 5.38
C GLU A 3 58.99 -7.99 5.65
N SER A 4 57.85 -8.45 5.11
CA SER A 4 57.31 -9.81 5.24
C SER A 4 57.83 -10.82 4.20
N GLY A 5 58.54 -10.38 3.16
CA GLY A 5 59.08 -11.29 2.14
C GLY A 5 58.04 -11.88 1.16
N GLU A 6 56.76 -11.59 1.32
CA GLU A 6 55.74 -11.87 0.30
C GLU A 6 55.95 -10.96 -0.90
N THR A 7 56.01 -11.56 -2.09
CA THR A 7 56.07 -10.77 -3.32
C THR A 7 54.70 -10.09 -3.53
N VAL A 8 54.66 -8.86 -4.06
CA VAL A 8 53.39 -8.17 -4.38
C VAL A 8 52.45 -9.04 -5.24
N ARG A 9 53.00 -10.01 -5.98
CA ARG A 9 52.24 -11.01 -6.74
C ARG A 9 51.46 -12.00 -5.88
N GLU A 10 51.99 -12.42 -4.73
CA GLU A 10 51.31 -13.38 -3.84
C GLU A 10 50.10 -12.75 -3.12
N LEU A 11 50.12 -11.43 -2.89
CA LEU A 11 48.99 -10.69 -2.32
C LEU A 11 47.83 -10.51 -3.32
N ASP A 12 48.13 -10.48 -4.63
CA ASP A 12 47.14 -10.30 -5.70
C ASP A 12 46.48 -11.63 -6.16
N ASP A 13 46.91 -12.78 -5.61
CA ASP A 13 46.46 -14.12 -6.01
C ASP A 13 45.18 -14.59 -5.26
N ASP A 14 44.69 -13.84 -4.26
CA ASP A 14 43.45 -14.16 -3.54
C ASP A 14 42.18 -13.76 -4.34
N GLY A 15 41.16 -14.62 -4.31
CA GLY A 15 39.97 -14.54 -5.17
C GLY A 15 40.24 -14.80 -6.65
N GLN A 16 39.20 -14.66 -7.49
CA GLN A 16 39.24 -14.99 -8.92
C GLN A 16 39.16 -13.74 -9.81
N THR A 17 39.89 -13.72 -10.91
CA THR A 17 39.62 -12.79 -12.02
C THR A 17 38.25 -13.09 -12.65
N ILE A 18 37.68 -12.11 -13.37
CA ILE A 18 36.43 -12.35 -14.08
C ILE A 18 36.55 -13.43 -15.18
N ASP A 19 37.72 -13.57 -15.80
CA ASP A 19 37.94 -14.58 -16.83
C ASP A 19 38.04 -15.99 -16.23
N GLU A 20 38.68 -16.16 -15.08
CA GLU A 20 38.70 -17.41 -14.31
C GLU A 20 37.29 -17.78 -13.85
N LEU A 21 36.56 -16.82 -13.26
CA LEU A 21 35.18 -17.01 -12.81
C LEU A 21 34.29 -17.53 -13.97
N MET A 22 34.43 -16.92 -15.15
CA MET A 22 33.65 -17.22 -16.35
C MET A 22 34.18 -18.42 -17.16
N SER A 23 35.32 -19.00 -16.77
CA SER A 23 35.89 -20.22 -17.33
C SER A 23 35.21 -21.48 -16.77
N SER A 24 34.49 -21.35 -15.66
CA SER A 24 33.66 -22.42 -15.10
C SER A 24 32.67 -22.96 -16.15
N GLN A 25 32.39 -24.27 -16.10
CA GLN A 25 31.44 -24.91 -17.04
C GLN A 25 29.97 -24.52 -16.79
N MET A 26 29.70 -23.67 -15.79
CA MET A 26 28.36 -23.29 -15.33
C MET A 26 27.98 -21.89 -15.81
N GLY A 27 26.70 -21.67 -16.09
CA GLY A 27 26.16 -20.35 -16.38
C GLY A 27 25.88 -19.58 -15.08
N LEU A 28 26.36 -18.34 -14.98
CA LEU A 28 26.27 -17.50 -13.78
C LEU A 28 25.18 -16.44 -13.89
N THR A 29 24.46 -16.18 -12.80
CA THR A 29 23.39 -15.18 -12.67
C THR A 29 23.56 -14.26 -11.45
N TYR A 30 22.69 -13.24 -11.36
CA TYR A 30 22.72 -12.23 -10.28
C TYR A 30 21.85 -12.58 -9.05
N ASN A 31 20.87 -13.47 -9.19
CA ASN A 31 19.64 -13.61 -8.37
C ASN A 31 19.77 -14.12 -6.91
N SER A 32 18.99 -13.64 -5.93
CA SER A 32 19.15 -13.86 -4.46
C SER A 32 18.76 -15.24 -3.92
N VAL A 33 18.10 -16.09 -4.69
CA VAL A 33 18.02 -17.51 -4.29
C VAL A 33 19.27 -18.26 -4.75
N PHE A 34 19.98 -17.76 -5.79
CA PHE A 34 21.27 -18.26 -6.25
C PHE A 34 22.14 -17.17 -6.93
N SER A 35 22.79 -16.30 -6.14
CA SER A 35 23.67 -15.26 -6.69
C SER A 35 25.03 -15.90 -6.75
N ASP A 36 25.42 -16.35 -7.94
CA ASP A 36 26.50 -17.34 -8.05
C ASP A 36 27.87 -16.76 -7.68
N PHE A 37 28.01 -15.44 -7.55
CA PHE A 37 29.28 -14.79 -7.22
C PHE A 37 29.11 -13.46 -6.46
N ASN A 38 30.16 -13.02 -5.77
CA ASN A 38 30.31 -11.67 -5.20
C ASN A 38 31.55 -10.97 -5.81
N ILE A 39 31.61 -9.65 -5.63
CA ILE A 39 32.78 -8.82 -5.92
C ILE A 39 33.50 -8.63 -4.58
N LEU A 40 34.81 -8.84 -4.54
CA LEU A 40 35.60 -8.65 -3.34
C LEU A 40 35.86 -7.15 -3.09
N PRO A 41 35.93 -6.71 -1.82
CA PRO A 41 36.18 -5.31 -1.49
C PRO A 41 37.60 -4.89 -1.86
N GLY A 42 37.80 -3.58 -2.07
CA GLY A 42 39.09 -2.98 -2.40
C GLY A 42 39.56 -1.94 -1.37
N PHE A 43 40.52 -1.12 -1.75
CA PHE A 43 41.04 -0.04 -0.90
C PHE A 43 40.25 1.26 -1.07
N ILE A 44 39.79 1.85 0.04
CA ILE A 44 38.94 3.05 0.05
C ILE A 44 39.75 4.27 0.50
N ASN A 45 39.91 5.26 -0.39
CA ASN A 45 40.59 6.53 -0.07
C ASN A 45 39.76 7.77 -0.48
N PHE A 46 38.45 7.60 -0.62
CA PHE A 46 37.53 8.64 -1.05
C PHE A 46 36.15 8.50 -0.39
N ASP A 47 35.40 9.60 -0.40
CA ASP A 47 34.03 9.62 0.08
C ASP A 47 33.05 9.17 -1.02
N VAL A 48 31.98 8.48 -0.62
CA VAL A 48 30.94 7.97 -1.50
C VAL A 48 30.24 9.04 -2.36
N PHE A 49 30.17 10.30 -1.92
CA PHE A 49 29.64 11.41 -2.75
C PHE A 49 30.56 11.77 -3.93
N SER A 50 31.83 11.36 -3.91
CA SER A 50 32.77 11.57 -5.02
C SER A 50 32.62 10.55 -6.15
N VAL A 51 31.78 9.51 -5.99
CA VAL A 51 31.56 8.49 -7.01
C VAL A 51 30.67 9.03 -8.14
N ASP A 52 31.20 9.07 -9.36
CA ASP A 52 30.48 9.43 -10.59
C ASP A 52 29.91 8.18 -11.29
N LEU A 53 28.60 8.17 -11.48
CA LEU A 53 27.89 7.08 -12.16
C LEU A 53 27.57 7.39 -13.63
N SER A 54 28.13 8.46 -14.18
CA SER A 54 27.94 8.85 -15.57
C SER A 54 28.38 7.73 -16.53
N THR A 55 27.55 7.42 -17.53
CA THR A 55 27.78 6.27 -18.42
C THR A 55 27.09 6.42 -19.77
N LYS A 56 27.55 5.66 -20.76
CA LYS A 56 26.97 5.63 -22.10
C LYS A 56 25.75 4.72 -22.17
N LEU A 57 24.62 5.26 -22.61
CA LEU A 57 23.45 4.47 -23.03
C LEU A 57 23.63 3.94 -24.46
N THR A 58 24.06 4.82 -25.36
CA THR A 58 24.44 4.51 -26.75
C THR A 58 25.79 5.13 -27.04
N ARG A 59 26.34 4.88 -28.24
CA ARG A 59 27.59 5.50 -28.69
C ARG A 59 27.68 7.01 -28.39
N ASP A 60 26.59 7.73 -28.67
CA ASP A 60 26.52 9.20 -28.61
C ASP A 60 25.58 9.76 -27.51
N ILE A 61 24.98 8.91 -26.67
CA ILE A 61 24.11 9.35 -25.57
C ILE A 61 24.72 8.90 -24.25
N THR A 62 25.03 9.88 -23.39
CA THR A 62 25.50 9.69 -22.02
C THR A 62 24.38 10.03 -21.04
N LEU A 63 24.23 9.23 -20.00
CA LEU A 63 23.33 9.43 -18.86
C LEU A 63 24.15 9.73 -17.62
N LYS A 64 23.55 10.41 -16.63
CA LYS A 64 24.19 10.69 -15.34
C LYS A 64 24.12 9.53 -14.37
N ILE A 65 23.16 8.63 -14.56
CA ILE A 65 23.06 7.39 -13.80
C ILE A 65 22.76 6.21 -14.74
N PRO A 66 23.20 4.99 -14.41
CA PRO A 66 23.12 3.81 -15.28
C PRO A 66 21.72 3.16 -15.32
N LEU A 67 20.65 3.92 -15.11
CA LEU A 67 19.30 3.39 -14.87
C LEU A 67 18.34 3.68 -16.03
N VAL A 68 17.73 2.63 -16.57
CA VAL A 68 16.78 2.69 -17.69
C VAL A 68 15.47 1.99 -17.31
N SER A 69 14.31 2.61 -17.53
CA SER A 69 13.01 1.93 -17.32
C SER A 69 12.60 1.11 -18.54
N SER A 70 12.08 -0.09 -18.30
CA SER A 70 11.76 -1.06 -19.36
C SER A 70 10.52 -0.65 -20.19
N PRO A 71 10.50 -0.89 -21.52
CA PRO A 71 9.35 -0.59 -22.38
C PRO A 71 8.20 -1.57 -22.21
N MET A 72 7.50 -1.46 -21.09
CA MET A 72 6.36 -2.30 -20.73
C MET A 72 5.17 -1.43 -20.35
N ASP A 73 3.96 -1.88 -20.69
CA ASP A 73 2.68 -1.21 -20.40
C ASP A 73 2.29 -1.14 -18.92
N THR A 74 3.11 -1.75 -18.06
CA THR A 74 3.00 -1.73 -16.60
C THR A 74 4.23 -1.08 -15.96
N VAL A 75 5.09 -0.42 -16.74
CA VAL A 75 6.31 0.23 -16.25
C VAL A 75 6.50 1.64 -16.79
N THR A 76 6.47 1.85 -18.11
CA THR A 76 6.93 3.12 -18.70
C THR A 76 5.94 3.77 -19.66
N GLU A 77 5.29 4.82 -19.19
CA GLU A 77 4.64 5.87 -19.98
C GLU A 77 5.32 7.23 -19.71
N SER A 78 4.72 8.35 -20.10
CA SER A 78 5.33 9.69 -19.96
C SER A 78 5.74 10.03 -18.52
N GLU A 79 4.92 9.72 -17.51
CA GLU A 79 5.23 10.03 -16.09
C GLU A 79 6.51 9.34 -15.60
N MET A 80 6.64 8.03 -15.83
CA MET A 80 7.86 7.28 -15.54
C MET A 80 9.05 7.83 -16.34
N ALA A 81 8.87 8.10 -17.64
CA ALA A 81 9.95 8.56 -18.50
C ALA A 81 10.47 9.96 -18.11
N ILE A 82 9.56 10.89 -17.77
CA ILE A 82 9.89 12.21 -17.22
C ILE A 82 10.68 12.04 -15.93
N SER A 83 10.17 11.21 -15.01
CA SER A 83 10.77 11.05 -13.69
C SER A 83 12.16 10.41 -13.75
N MET A 84 12.34 9.39 -14.59
CA MET A 84 13.65 8.79 -14.85
C MET A 84 14.62 9.80 -15.47
N ALA A 85 14.17 10.60 -16.43
CA ALA A 85 15.00 11.63 -17.05
C ALA A 85 15.40 12.72 -16.06
N LEU A 86 14.51 13.17 -15.17
CA LEU A 86 14.82 14.15 -14.12
C LEU A 86 15.91 13.64 -13.15
N HIS A 87 15.92 12.34 -12.83
CA HIS A 87 16.97 11.74 -12.00
C HIS A 87 18.25 11.39 -12.76
N GLY A 88 18.36 11.73 -14.04
CA GLY A 88 19.56 11.50 -14.85
C GLY A 88 19.64 10.13 -15.53
N GLY A 89 18.56 9.35 -15.45
CA GLY A 89 18.35 8.13 -16.22
C GLY A 89 17.60 8.41 -17.52
N ILE A 90 16.88 7.41 -18.03
CA ILE A 90 15.97 7.56 -19.18
C ILE A 90 14.83 6.53 -19.10
N GLY A 91 13.65 6.89 -19.59
CA GLY A 91 12.57 5.93 -19.81
C GLY A 91 12.34 5.60 -21.28
N ILE A 92 12.01 4.33 -21.55
CA ILE A 92 11.64 3.85 -22.89
C ILE A 92 10.12 3.61 -22.94
N ILE A 93 9.40 4.44 -23.69
CA ILE A 93 7.95 4.31 -23.90
C ILE A 93 7.64 3.00 -24.64
N HIS A 94 6.70 2.20 -24.13
CA HIS A 94 6.33 0.93 -24.76
C HIS A 94 5.58 1.11 -26.10
N ALA A 95 5.47 0.05 -26.89
CA ALA A 95 4.72 0.03 -28.15
C ALA A 95 3.29 -0.55 -28.03
N ASN A 96 2.89 -1.00 -26.83
CA ASN A 96 1.58 -1.62 -26.57
C ASN A 96 0.41 -0.61 -26.43
N TYR A 97 0.23 0.24 -27.44
CA TYR A 97 -0.90 1.17 -27.55
C TYR A 97 -1.92 0.69 -28.60
N ALA A 98 -3.15 1.21 -28.50
CA ALA A 98 -4.19 0.97 -29.51
C ALA A 98 -3.82 1.59 -30.87
N SER A 99 -3.09 2.72 -30.86
CA SER A 99 -2.60 3.38 -32.06
C SER A 99 -1.16 3.89 -31.88
N LEU A 100 -0.44 4.02 -33.00
CA LEU A 100 0.89 4.65 -33.01
C LEU A 100 0.84 6.12 -32.56
N ASP A 101 -0.25 6.83 -32.85
CA ASP A 101 -0.41 8.23 -32.46
C ASP A 101 -0.49 8.39 -30.93
N ASP A 102 -1.00 7.39 -30.20
CA ASP A 102 -0.99 7.42 -28.73
C ASP A 102 0.41 7.28 -28.15
N GLN A 103 1.24 6.40 -28.73
CA GLN A 103 2.65 6.29 -28.37
C GLN A 103 3.40 7.63 -28.62
N ILE A 104 3.10 8.27 -29.75
CA ILE A 104 3.69 9.56 -30.11
C ILE A 104 3.28 10.66 -29.12
N LYS A 105 2.01 10.68 -28.68
CA LYS A 105 1.55 11.64 -27.66
C LYS A 105 2.36 11.51 -26.38
N GLU A 106 2.68 10.30 -25.93
CA GLU A 106 3.51 10.08 -24.75
C GLU A 106 4.93 10.63 -24.94
N VAL A 107 5.57 10.38 -26.09
CA VAL A 107 6.88 10.98 -26.41
C VAL A 107 6.81 12.50 -26.40
N VAL A 108 5.80 13.08 -27.04
CA VAL A 108 5.60 14.54 -27.10
C VAL A 108 5.37 15.12 -25.70
N LYS A 109 4.64 14.45 -24.81
CA LYS A 109 4.48 14.87 -23.40
C LYS A 109 5.83 14.99 -22.70
N VAL A 110 6.73 14.00 -22.86
CA VAL A 110 8.08 14.05 -22.26
C VAL A 110 8.91 15.18 -22.88
N LYS A 111 8.93 15.32 -24.21
CA LYS A 111 9.73 16.36 -24.89
C LYS A 111 9.24 17.79 -24.59
N ARG A 112 7.93 17.95 -24.38
CA ARG A 112 7.31 19.24 -24.00
C ARG A 112 7.35 19.50 -22.50
N TYR A 113 7.72 18.52 -21.69
CA TYR A 113 7.85 18.72 -20.25
C TYR A 113 8.93 19.77 -19.99
N LYS A 114 8.49 20.88 -19.40
CA LYS A 114 9.38 21.93 -18.89
C LYS A 114 9.31 21.83 -17.37
N GLN A 115 10.44 21.50 -16.76
CA GLN A 115 10.56 21.42 -15.32
C GLN A 115 10.06 22.73 -14.68
N GLY A 116 9.20 22.66 -13.67
CA GLY A 116 8.59 23.84 -13.04
C GLY A 116 7.36 24.44 -13.75
N PHE A 117 7.06 24.03 -14.99
CA PHE A 117 5.82 24.38 -15.71
C PHE A 117 4.83 23.21 -15.65
N ILE A 118 3.63 23.48 -15.14
CA ILE A 118 2.52 22.53 -15.11
C ILE A 118 1.76 22.69 -16.43
N SER A 119 1.92 21.75 -17.36
CA SER A 119 1.33 21.82 -18.71
C SER A 119 -0.18 21.60 -18.72
N HIS A 120 -0.70 20.81 -17.77
CA HIS A 120 -2.13 20.48 -17.69
C HIS A 120 -2.67 20.74 -16.27
N PRO A 121 -2.67 22.00 -15.79
CA PRO A 121 -3.22 22.30 -14.48
C PRO A 121 -4.71 21.95 -14.45
N HIS A 122 -5.18 21.38 -13.33
CA HIS A 122 -6.61 21.27 -13.10
C HIS A 122 -7.23 22.66 -13.13
N CYS A 123 -8.27 22.83 -13.94
CA CYS A 123 -9.00 24.07 -14.10
C CYS A 123 -10.41 23.89 -13.55
N ILE A 124 -11.05 25.00 -13.19
CA ILE A 124 -12.43 25.04 -12.68
C ILE A 124 -13.22 26.11 -13.41
N LYS A 125 -14.55 25.98 -13.48
CA LYS A 125 -15.41 27.02 -14.05
C LYS A 125 -15.79 28.03 -12.97
N LYS A 126 -16.10 29.26 -13.38
CA LYS A 126 -16.63 30.29 -12.49
C LYS A 126 -17.97 29.91 -11.83
N THR A 127 -18.72 28.98 -12.43
CA THR A 127 -20.03 28.51 -11.97
C THR A 127 -19.95 27.38 -10.95
N ASP A 128 -18.80 26.75 -10.80
CA ASP A 128 -18.60 25.64 -9.87
C ASP A 128 -18.61 26.17 -8.42
N SER A 129 -18.70 25.27 -7.45
CA SER A 129 -18.80 25.60 -6.03
C SER A 129 -17.45 25.47 -5.30
N VAL A 130 -17.35 26.06 -4.10
CA VAL A 130 -16.20 25.84 -3.20
C VAL A 130 -16.04 24.36 -2.84
N LEU A 131 -17.14 23.60 -2.73
CA LEU A 131 -17.10 22.17 -2.50
C LEU A 131 -16.37 21.41 -3.63
N ASP A 132 -16.56 21.81 -4.88
CA ASP A 132 -15.87 21.19 -6.03
C ASP A 132 -14.37 21.43 -5.96
N LEU A 133 -13.94 22.64 -5.56
CA LEU A 133 -12.54 22.95 -5.32
C LEU A 133 -11.94 22.12 -4.17
N LEU A 134 -12.71 21.87 -3.11
CA LEU A 134 -12.27 21.01 -2.00
C LEU A 134 -12.18 19.54 -2.40
N GLN A 135 -13.01 19.06 -3.33
CA GLN A 135 -12.86 17.73 -3.91
C GLN A 135 -11.57 17.63 -4.74
N ILE A 136 -11.21 18.67 -5.50
CA ILE A 136 -9.91 18.77 -6.18
C ILE A 136 -8.78 18.71 -5.15
N LYS A 137 -8.86 19.48 -4.05
CA LYS A 137 -7.88 19.43 -2.95
C LYS A 137 -7.77 18.03 -2.36
N LYS A 138 -8.89 17.35 -2.09
CA LYS A 138 -8.91 16.01 -1.51
C LYS A 138 -8.32 14.96 -2.45
N LYS A 139 -8.57 15.09 -3.76
CA LYS A 139 -8.11 14.13 -4.77
C LYS A 139 -6.64 14.34 -5.16
N TYR A 140 -6.19 15.58 -5.31
CA TYR A 140 -4.89 15.91 -5.88
C TYR A 140 -3.92 16.61 -4.91
N GLY A 141 -4.38 17.02 -3.72
CA GLY A 141 -3.54 17.59 -2.67
C GLY A 141 -3.21 19.08 -2.82
N PHE A 142 -3.81 19.79 -3.79
CA PHE A 142 -3.59 21.23 -4.00
C PHE A 142 -4.89 21.98 -4.29
N THR A 143 -4.89 23.29 -4.00
CA THR A 143 -6.06 24.19 -4.10
C THR A 143 -5.89 25.32 -5.11
N GLY A 144 -4.66 25.59 -5.57
CA GLY A 144 -4.47 26.72 -6.46
C GLY A 144 -4.78 26.33 -7.90
N THR A 145 -5.97 26.72 -8.33
CA THR A 145 -6.65 26.20 -9.50
C THR A 145 -7.01 27.37 -10.41
N PRO A 146 -6.53 27.40 -11.67
CA PRO A 146 -6.97 28.38 -12.65
C PRO A 146 -8.46 28.28 -12.93
N VAL A 147 -9.12 29.44 -13.03
CA VAL A 147 -10.52 29.53 -13.42
C VAL A 147 -10.57 29.85 -14.90
N THR A 148 -11.10 28.95 -15.72
CA THR A 148 -11.20 29.16 -17.17
C THR A 148 -12.65 29.11 -17.64
N SER A 149 -12.94 29.70 -18.80
CA SER A 149 -14.29 29.73 -19.37
C SER A 149 -14.88 28.33 -19.59
N THR A 150 -14.03 27.34 -19.90
CA THR A 150 -14.43 25.96 -20.18
C THR A 150 -14.24 25.02 -18.98
N GLY A 151 -13.51 25.43 -17.94
CA GLY A 151 -13.05 24.55 -16.87
C GLY A 151 -11.91 23.61 -17.29
N ALA A 152 -11.27 23.89 -18.42
CA ALA A 152 -10.12 23.14 -18.93
C ALA A 152 -9.01 24.09 -19.41
N VAL A 153 -7.81 23.53 -19.61
CA VAL A 153 -6.67 24.20 -20.27
C VAL A 153 -7.03 24.50 -21.72
N GLY A 154 -6.53 25.61 -22.28
CA GLY A 154 -6.93 26.13 -23.59
C GLY A 154 -8.22 26.96 -23.56
N GLY A 155 -8.95 27.00 -22.45
CA GLY A 155 -10.02 27.98 -22.22
C GLY A 155 -9.45 29.36 -21.87
N LYS A 156 -10.22 30.42 -22.13
CA LYS A 156 -9.86 31.78 -21.71
C LYS A 156 -9.71 31.83 -20.19
N LEU A 157 -8.58 32.35 -19.72
CA LEU A 157 -8.30 32.52 -18.29
C LEU A 157 -9.18 33.65 -17.73
N LEU A 158 -9.93 33.36 -16.67
CA LEU A 158 -10.84 34.31 -16.02
C LEU A 158 -10.35 34.73 -14.63
N GLY A 159 -9.56 33.87 -13.98
CA GLY A 159 -9.09 34.10 -12.62
C GLY A 159 -8.27 32.93 -12.07
N LEU A 160 -7.98 32.99 -10.78
CA LEU A 160 -7.27 31.96 -10.03
C LEU A 160 -7.88 31.90 -8.63
N VAL A 161 -8.14 30.70 -8.12
CA VAL A 161 -8.60 30.49 -6.75
C VAL A 161 -7.57 29.65 -6.01
N THR A 162 -7.32 29.94 -4.73
CA THR A 162 -6.35 29.27 -3.86
C THR A 162 -6.96 28.97 -2.48
N SER A 163 -6.23 28.26 -1.60
CA SER A 163 -6.76 27.97 -0.25
C SER A 163 -7.13 29.25 0.51
N ARG A 164 -6.27 30.27 0.43
CA ARG A 164 -6.43 31.51 1.20
C ARG A 164 -7.73 32.23 0.90
N ASP A 165 -8.24 32.03 -0.32
CA ASP A 165 -9.46 32.68 -0.79
C ASP A 165 -10.72 32.01 -0.22
N ILE A 166 -10.60 30.77 0.30
CA ILE A 166 -11.72 30.00 0.86
C ILE A 166 -11.56 29.62 2.33
N ASP A 167 -10.37 29.79 2.93
CA ASP A 167 -10.02 29.29 4.28
C ASP A 167 -10.91 29.88 5.40
N LEU A 168 -11.54 31.04 5.18
CA LEU A 168 -12.43 31.71 6.16
C LEU A 168 -13.92 31.49 5.89
N ILE A 169 -14.28 30.69 4.88
CA ILE A 169 -15.67 30.37 4.56
C ILE A 169 -16.13 29.22 5.46
N ASP A 170 -17.30 29.40 6.08
CA ASP A 170 -17.94 28.38 6.91
C ASP A 170 -18.31 27.14 6.08
N GLU A 171 -18.07 25.94 6.62
CA GLU A 171 -18.29 24.67 5.91
C GLU A 171 -19.73 24.49 5.40
N SER A 172 -20.71 25.04 6.12
CA SER A 172 -22.13 24.98 5.72
C SER A 172 -22.41 25.71 4.41
N LYS A 173 -21.53 26.63 3.98
CA LYS A 173 -21.68 27.46 2.78
C LYS A 173 -20.89 26.96 1.57
N TYR A 174 -20.13 25.87 1.71
CA TYR A 174 -19.27 25.37 0.62
C TYR A 174 -20.04 24.92 -0.63
N SER A 175 -21.23 24.35 -0.45
CA SER A 175 -22.07 23.86 -1.55
C SER A 175 -22.79 24.97 -2.32
N CYS A 176 -22.98 26.14 -1.71
CA CYS A 176 -23.76 27.25 -2.30
C CYS A 176 -22.92 28.44 -2.74
N THR A 177 -21.67 28.57 -2.26
CA THR A 177 -20.76 29.65 -2.64
C THR A 177 -20.07 29.31 -3.97
N LYS A 178 -20.17 30.20 -4.97
CA LYS A 178 -19.58 29.97 -6.29
C LYS A 178 -18.13 30.42 -6.36
N ILE A 179 -17.35 29.80 -7.24
CA ILE A 179 -15.95 30.20 -7.48
C ILE A 179 -15.84 31.65 -7.95
N SER A 180 -16.82 32.15 -8.72
CA SER A 180 -16.88 33.56 -9.13
C SER A 180 -16.83 34.55 -7.98
N ASP A 181 -17.31 34.15 -6.80
CA ASP A 181 -17.51 35.06 -5.66
C ASP A 181 -16.24 35.16 -4.80
N VAL A 182 -15.29 34.24 -4.99
CA VAL A 182 -14.10 34.08 -4.14
C VAL A 182 -12.78 34.12 -4.92
N MET A 183 -12.80 33.91 -6.25
CA MET A 183 -11.58 33.89 -7.06
C MET A 183 -10.91 35.27 -7.14
N VAL A 184 -9.59 35.27 -7.35
CA VAL A 184 -8.86 36.47 -7.78
C VAL A 184 -9.15 36.69 -9.27
N PRO A 185 -9.72 37.85 -9.67
CA PRO A 185 -10.06 38.14 -11.06
C PRO A 185 -8.82 38.36 -11.92
N LEU A 186 -8.92 38.11 -13.23
CA LEU A 186 -7.83 38.24 -14.21
C LEU A 186 -7.11 39.59 -14.13
N GLU A 187 -7.85 40.69 -13.94
CA GLU A 187 -7.29 42.05 -13.85
C GLU A 187 -6.28 42.23 -12.71
N SER A 188 -6.41 41.42 -11.66
CA SER A 188 -5.56 41.43 -10.47
C SER A 188 -4.50 40.31 -10.47
N LEU A 189 -4.41 39.53 -11.57
CA LEU A 189 -3.46 38.44 -11.71
C LEU A 189 -2.26 38.85 -12.56
N ILE A 190 -1.08 38.52 -12.06
CA ILE A 190 0.13 38.51 -12.89
C ILE A 190 0.13 37.22 -13.70
N THR A 191 0.33 37.35 -15.00
CA THR A 191 0.41 36.24 -15.96
C THR A 191 1.73 36.31 -16.74
N GLY A 192 2.18 35.18 -17.29
CA GLY A 192 3.32 35.09 -18.19
C GLY A 192 2.90 34.75 -19.62
N THR A 193 3.75 35.07 -20.60
CA THR A 193 3.56 34.67 -22.00
C THR A 193 4.09 33.26 -22.25
N GLU A 194 3.69 32.62 -23.36
CA GLU A 194 4.08 31.24 -23.71
C GLU A 194 5.60 31.04 -23.92
N ASP A 195 6.29 32.12 -24.27
CA ASP A 195 7.73 32.24 -24.51
C ASP A 195 8.54 32.59 -23.24
N LEU A 196 7.88 32.70 -22.09
CA LEU A 196 8.52 32.96 -20.80
C LEU A 196 9.53 31.85 -20.42
N THR A 197 10.75 32.24 -20.06
CA THR A 197 11.78 31.32 -19.56
C THR A 197 11.59 31.03 -18.06
N LEU A 198 12.14 29.90 -17.58
CA LEU A 198 12.08 29.56 -16.16
C LEU A 198 12.76 30.61 -15.27
N GLU A 199 13.88 31.18 -15.72
CA GLU A 199 14.60 32.24 -15.01
C GLU A 199 13.76 33.52 -14.89
N HIS A 200 13.07 33.91 -15.96
CA HIS A 200 12.16 35.06 -15.91
C HIS A 200 10.94 34.79 -15.04
N ALA A 201 10.36 33.59 -15.12
CA ALA A 201 9.30 33.17 -14.22
C ALA A 201 9.72 33.21 -12.75
N TYR A 202 10.98 32.84 -12.45
CA TYR A 202 11.55 32.94 -11.11
C TYR A 202 11.59 34.38 -10.62
N LYS A 203 12.14 35.31 -11.43
CA LYS A 203 12.19 36.74 -11.09
C LYS A 203 10.80 37.33 -10.86
N ILE A 204 9.81 36.96 -11.69
CA ILE A 204 8.41 37.40 -11.52
C ILE A 204 7.86 36.87 -10.19
N LEU A 205 7.96 35.57 -9.92
CA LEU A 205 7.42 34.98 -8.69
C LEU A 205 8.15 35.43 -7.42
N GLU A 206 9.45 35.76 -7.52
CA GLU A 206 10.25 36.34 -6.43
C GLU A 206 9.83 37.78 -6.12
N THR A 207 9.69 38.62 -7.15
CA THR A 207 9.31 40.03 -7.03
C THR A 207 7.88 40.17 -6.52
N GLU A 208 6.95 39.45 -7.14
CA GLU A 208 5.51 39.54 -6.84
C GLU A 208 5.12 38.75 -5.58
N LYS A 209 6.02 37.89 -5.08
CA LYS A 209 5.83 37.01 -3.91
C LYS A 209 4.56 36.15 -4.01
N LYS A 210 4.07 35.88 -5.22
CA LYS A 210 2.89 35.02 -5.47
C LYS A 210 3.28 33.54 -5.47
N GLY A 211 2.30 32.69 -5.19
CA GLY A 211 2.50 31.23 -5.15
C GLY A 211 2.40 30.57 -6.51
N LYS A 212 1.75 31.20 -7.48
CA LYS A 212 1.44 30.66 -8.81
C LYS A 212 1.49 31.75 -9.88
N LEU A 213 1.88 31.38 -11.09
CA LEU A 213 1.97 32.25 -12.26
C LEU A 213 1.33 31.53 -13.46
N PRO A 214 0.09 31.88 -13.84
CA PRO A 214 -0.56 31.35 -15.03
C PRO A 214 0.16 31.84 -16.30
N ILE A 215 0.28 30.95 -17.29
CA ILE A 215 0.91 31.25 -18.58
C ILE A 215 -0.19 31.23 -19.65
N VAL A 216 -0.30 32.31 -20.42
CA VAL A 216 -1.33 32.49 -21.45
C VAL A 216 -0.73 32.74 -22.82
N ASN A 217 -1.48 32.38 -23.87
CA ASN A 217 -1.15 32.72 -25.25
C ASN A 217 -1.69 34.11 -25.64
N SER A 218 -1.49 34.53 -26.89
CA SER A 218 -1.98 35.81 -27.43
C SER A 218 -3.51 35.98 -27.37
N ASN A 219 -4.28 34.90 -27.23
CA ASN A 219 -5.74 34.91 -27.15
C ASN A 219 -6.28 34.93 -25.69
N ASN A 220 -5.39 35.10 -24.70
CA ASN A 220 -5.66 34.96 -23.26
C ASN A 220 -6.17 33.57 -22.86
N GLU A 221 -5.79 32.54 -23.60
CA GLU A 221 -6.10 31.15 -23.26
C GLU A 221 -4.99 30.59 -22.37
N LEU A 222 -5.37 29.83 -21.34
CA LEU A 222 -4.42 29.22 -20.42
C LEU A 222 -3.63 28.11 -21.13
N VAL A 223 -2.31 28.24 -21.16
CA VAL A 223 -1.37 27.27 -21.75
C VAL A 223 -0.75 26.39 -20.67
N SER A 224 -0.28 26.99 -19.58
CA SER A 224 0.36 26.27 -18.47
C SER A 224 0.31 27.08 -17.17
N LEU A 225 0.80 26.52 -16.08
CA LEU A 225 0.83 27.16 -14.76
C LEU A 225 2.18 26.90 -14.10
N ILE A 226 2.84 27.92 -13.59
CA ILE A 226 4.06 27.75 -12.80
C ILE A 226 3.68 27.87 -11.33
N ALA A 227 4.09 26.90 -10.52
CA ALA A 227 3.95 26.99 -9.07
C ALA A 227 5.31 27.26 -8.42
N ARG A 228 5.34 28.20 -7.47
CA ARG A 228 6.56 28.51 -6.70
C ARG A 228 7.13 27.29 -5.98
N SER A 229 6.27 26.37 -5.53
CA SER A 229 6.68 25.09 -4.94
C SER A 229 7.44 24.21 -5.93
N ASP A 230 7.05 24.22 -7.21
CA ASP A 230 7.67 23.37 -8.24
C ASP A 230 8.94 24.01 -8.82
N LEU A 231 9.05 25.34 -8.81
CA LEU A 231 10.32 26.04 -9.05
C LEU A 231 11.37 25.72 -7.97
N LYS A 232 10.96 25.59 -6.70
CA LYS A 232 11.87 25.11 -5.65
C LYS A 232 12.33 23.68 -5.95
N LYS A 233 11.39 22.81 -6.36
CA LYS A 233 11.72 21.43 -6.77
C LYS A 233 12.59 21.34 -8.01
N ALA A 234 12.60 22.35 -8.89
CA ALA A 234 13.46 22.33 -10.06
C ALA A 234 14.96 22.31 -9.69
N ARG A 235 15.33 22.88 -8.53
CA ARG A 235 16.68 22.76 -7.96
C ARG A 235 17.02 21.34 -7.49
N ASP A 236 16.02 20.50 -7.23
CA ASP A 236 16.20 19.18 -6.63
C ASP A 236 16.66 18.11 -7.65
N PHE A 237 16.75 18.46 -8.96
CA PHE A 237 17.12 17.51 -10.03
C PHE A 237 18.33 17.97 -10.86
N PRO A 238 19.50 18.18 -10.24
CA PRO A 238 20.70 18.72 -10.92
C PRO A 238 21.26 17.77 -12.00
N TRP A 239 20.91 16.49 -11.97
CA TRP A 239 21.44 15.47 -12.87
C TRP A 239 20.51 15.14 -14.04
N SER A 240 19.48 15.97 -14.28
CA SER A 240 18.49 15.74 -15.34
C SER A 240 19.12 15.46 -16.71
N SER A 241 18.63 14.42 -17.39
CA SER A 241 19.04 13.99 -18.72
C SER A 241 18.40 14.87 -19.80
N TYR A 242 19.07 15.96 -20.17
CA TYR A 242 18.64 16.84 -21.26
C TYR A 242 19.30 16.51 -22.60
N ASP A 243 18.58 16.75 -23.69
CA ASP A 243 19.12 16.82 -25.03
C ASP A 243 19.78 18.16 -25.34
N SER A 244 20.33 18.31 -26.55
CA SER A 244 21.00 19.54 -26.98
C SER A 244 20.05 20.74 -27.14
N LYS A 245 18.73 20.54 -27.08
CA LYS A 245 17.70 21.58 -27.12
C LYS A 245 17.18 21.93 -25.73
N GLY A 246 17.74 21.33 -24.67
CA GLY A 246 17.27 21.52 -23.30
C GLY A 246 15.96 20.80 -22.99
N GLN A 247 15.55 19.83 -23.80
CA GLN A 247 14.36 19.00 -23.56
C GLN A 247 14.77 17.69 -22.88
N LEU A 248 13.91 17.14 -22.01
CA LEU A 248 14.20 15.84 -21.38
C LEU A 248 14.39 14.76 -22.44
N ARG A 249 15.36 13.87 -22.22
CA ARG A 249 15.61 12.72 -23.09
C ARG A 249 14.54 11.66 -22.91
N VAL A 250 14.13 11.05 -24.02
CA VAL A 250 13.13 9.97 -24.00
C VAL A 250 13.46 8.93 -25.06
N GLY A 251 13.20 7.66 -24.74
CA GLY A 251 13.25 6.58 -25.71
C GLY A 251 11.87 6.03 -26.05
N ALA A 252 11.75 5.30 -27.15
CA ALA A 252 10.52 4.59 -27.51
C ALA A 252 10.84 3.21 -28.12
N ALA A 253 10.02 2.22 -27.81
CA ALA A 253 10.12 0.88 -28.39
C ALA A 253 9.41 0.81 -29.75
N ILE A 254 9.96 0.00 -30.66
CA ILE A 254 9.38 -0.31 -31.96
C ILE A 254 9.45 -1.83 -32.23
N ASN A 255 8.56 -2.35 -33.05
CA ASN A 255 8.59 -3.75 -33.48
C ASN A 255 9.61 -3.96 -34.63
N THR A 256 9.68 -5.17 -35.17
CA THR A 256 10.57 -5.55 -36.29
C THR A 256 9.86 -5.64 -37.64
N ARG A 257 8.57 -5.32 -37.69
CA ARG A 257 7.72 -5.48 -38.88
C ARG A 257 7.87 -4.28 -39.83
N GLU A 258 7.35 -4.40 -41.04
CA GLU A 258 7.40 -3.32 -42.03
C GLU A 258 6.70 -2.04 -41.53
N SER A 259 5.66 -2.19 -40.70
CA SER A 259 4.98 -1.08 -40.01
C SER A 259 5.91 -0.27 -39.08
N ALA A 260 7.02 -0.84 -38.63
CA ALA A 260 8.02 -0.11 -37.84
C ALA A 260 8.61 1.08 -38.59
N LYS A 261 8.67 1.05 -39.92
CA LYS A 261 9.23 2.17 -40.71
C LYS A 261 8.45 3.46 -40.53
N GLU A 262 7.13 3.37 -40.44
CA GLU A 262 6.27 4.52 -40.17
C GLU A 262 6.39 4.96 -38.71
N ALA A 263 6.48 4.01 -37.76
CA ALA A 263 6.75 4.31 -36.36
C ALA A 263 8.07 5.06 -36.17
N VAL A 264 9.15 4.62 -36.80
CA VAL A 264 10.46 5.30 -36.79
C VAL A 264 10.32 6.73 -37.30
N LYS A 265 9.64 6.94 -38.43
CA LYS A 265 9.45 8.27 -39.01
C LYS A 265 8.74 9.21 -38.03
N LYS A 266 7.56 8.82 -37.55
CA LYS A 266 6.75 9.66 -36.70
C LYS A 266 7.35 9.88 -35.31
N LEU A 267 7.99 8.86 -34.72
CA LEU A 267 8.66 8.98 -33.41
C LEU A 267 9.93 9.86 -33.51
N ALA A 268 10.67 9.78 -34.62
CA ALA A 268 11.78 10.69 -34.88
C ALA A 268 11.30 12.14 -35.05
N GLU A 269 10.21 12.36 -35.78
CA GLU A 269 9.56 13.68 -35.92
C GLU A 269 9.07 14.22 -34.57
N ALA A 270 8.53 13.35 -33.71
CA ALA A 270 8.11 13.69 -32.35
C ALA A 270 9.28 14.03 -31.40
N GLY A 271 10.52 13.72 -31.80
CA GLY A 271 11.73 14.05 -31.06
C GLY A 271 12.23 12.97 -30.11
N ALA A 272 11.89 11.69 -30.34
CA ALA A 272 12.50 10.59 -29.59
C ALA A 272 14.04 10.59 -29.77
N ASP A 273 14.79 10.50 -28.67
CA ASP A 273 16.26 10.55 -28.70
C ASP A 273 16.87 9.20 -29.10
N VAL A 274 16.20 8.12 -28.69
CA VAL A 274 16.63 6.73 -28.89
C VAL A 274 15.43 5.83 -29.21
N LEU A 275 15.60 4.90 -30.14
CA LEU A 275 14.61 3.85 -30.42
C LEU A 275 15.15 2.49 -30.02
N VAL A 276 14.32 1.69 -29.35
CA VAL A 276 14.63 0.30 -28.97
C VAL A 276 13.86 -0.62 -29.90
N ILE A 277 14.56 -1.43 -30.68
CA ILE A 277 13.91 -2.50 -31.45
C ILE A 277 13.62 -3.66 -30.50
N ASP A 278 12.36 -3.83 -30.11
CA ASP A 278 11.95 -4.77 -29.07
C ASP A 278 11.57 -6.13 -29.69
N SER A 279 12.43 -7.12 -29.48
CA SER A 279 12.21 -8.51 -29.89
C SER A 279 12.69 -9.46 -28.80
N SER A 280 12.03 -10.62 -28.66
CA SER A 280 12.53 -11.68 -27.78
C SER A 280 13.87 -12.24 -28.24
N GLN A 281 14.09 -12.35 -29.55
CA GLN A 281 15.33 -12.83 -30.18
C GLN A 281 15.70 -11.90 -31.34
N GLY A 282 16.64 -10.97 -31.09
CA GLY A 282 16.91 -9.85 -31.98
C GLY A 282 17.72 -10.17 -33.23
N ALA A 283 18.49 -11.26 -33.26
CA ALA A 283 19.23 -11.68 -34.44
C ALA A 283 18.31 -12.37 -35.45
N SER A 284 17.54 -11.55 -36.16
CA SER A 284 16.64 -11.95 -37.24
C SER A 284 16.87 -11.08 -38.47
N ILE A 285 16.54 -11.61 -39.65
CA ILE A 285 16.65 -10.87 -40.91
C ILE A 285 15.77 -9.61 -40.90
N TYR A 286 14.62 -9.66 -40.23
CA TYR A 286 13.70 -8.53 -40.09
C TYR A 286 14.35 -7.36 -39.34
N GLN A 287 14.98 -7.63 -38.19
CA GLN A 287 15.66 -6.59 -37.42
C GLN A 287 16.90 -6.06 -38.13
N VAL A 288 17.69 -6.93 -38.77
CA VAL A 288 18.88 -6.53 -39.55
C VAL A 288 18.49 -5.59 -40.70
N ASN A 289 17.47 -5.96 -41.48
CA ASN A 289 16.99 -5.15 -42.59
C ASN A 289 16.42 -3.81 -42.13
N LEU A 290 15.65 -3.82 -41.04
CA LEU A 290 15.13 -2.59 -40.43
C LEU A 290 16.27 -1.68 -39.98
N LEU A 291 17.29 -2.24 -39.30
CA LEU A 291 18.43 -1.47 -38.80
C LEU A 291 19.22 -0.82 -39.94
N HIS A 292 19.53 -1.57 -41.01
CA HIS A 292 20.15 -1.01 -42.22
C HIS A 292 19.32 0.13 -42.82
N TRP A 293 17.99 -0.05 -42.92
CA TRP A 293 17.10 0.98 -43.44
C TRP A 293 17.11 2.24 -42.56
N ILE A 294 17.03 2.07 -41.23
CA ILE A 294 17.07 3.18 -40.27
C ILE A 294 18.39 3.91 -40.39
N LYS A 295 19.53 3.22 -40.35
CA LYS A 295 20.86 3.88 -40.41
C LYS A 295 21.12 4.56 -41.75
N LYS A 296 20.54 4.07 -42.86
CA LYS A 296 20.57 4.76 -44.16
C LYS A 296 19.75 6.05 -44.17
N LYS A 297 18.55 6.04 -43.58
CA LYS A 297 17.61 7.17 -43.62
C LYS A 297 17.83 8.21 -42.50
N TYR A 298 18.27 7.73 -41.34
CA TYR A 298 18.47 8.48 -40.09
C TYR A 298 19.88 8.18 -39.53
N PRO A 299 20.95 8.65 -40.17
CA PRO A 299 22.32 8.23 -39.84
C PRO A 299 22.78 8.69 -38.44
N LYS A 300 22.27 9.84 -37.96
CA LYS A 300 22.70 10.46 -36.70
C LYS A 300 21.72 10.26 -35.53
N ARG A 301 20.43 10.56 -35.75
CA ARG A 301 19.37 10.44 -34.74
C ARG A 301 18.03 10.00 -35.37
N PRO A 302 17.19 9.26 -34.64
CA PRO A 302 17.40 8.74 -33.28
C PRO A 302 18.51 7.67 -33.24
N GLN A 303 19.15 7.51 -32.07
CA GLN A 303 20.12 6.42 -31.85
C GLN A 303 19.37 5.09 -31.68
N ILE A 304 19.95 3.97 -32.10
CA ILE A 304 19.23 2.70 -32.13
C ILE A 304 19.84 1.68 -31.17
N ILE A 305 19.01 1.21 -30.23
CA ILE A 305 19.30 0.09 -29.35
C ILE A 305 18.69 -1.16 -29.97
N ALA A 306 19.53 -2.12 -30.36
CA ALA A 306 19.10 -3.37 -30.98
C ALA A 306 19.08 -4.52 -29.95
N GLY A 307 18.14 -5.44 -30.07
CA GLY A 307 18.00 -6.55 -29.13
C GLY A 307 16.72 -7.38 -29.27
N ASN A 308 16.49 -8.34 -28.37
CA ASN A 308 17.42 -8.77 -27.33
C ASN A 308 18.43 -9.82 -27.83
N VAL A 309 19.63 -9.87 -27.25
CA VAL A 309 20.64 -10.90 -27.54
C VAL A 309 21.18 -11.54 -26.26
N VAL A 310 21.75 -12.75 -26.35
CA VAL A 310 22.42 -13.43 -25.22
C VAL A 310 23.78 -14.06 -25.59
N THR A 311 24.22 -13.88 -26.84
CA THR A 311 25.47 -14.45 -27.36
C THR A 311 26.30 -13.43 -28.15
N LYS A 312 27.62 -13.66 -28.20
CA LYS A 312 28.56 -12.88 -29.03
C LYS A 312 28.17 -12.86 -30.50
N LYS A 313 27.72 -14.00 -31.05
CA LYS A 313 27.32 -14.12 -32.46
C LYS A 313 26.14 -13.23 -32.80
N GLN A 314 25.11 -13.21 -31.95
CA GLN A 314 23.95 -12.33 -32.13
C GLN A 314 24.36 -10.85 -32.03
N ALA A 315 25.21 -10.50 -31.06
CA ALA A 315 25.72 -9.14 -30.92
C ALA A 315 26.53 -8.71 -32.16
N ALA A 316 27.40 -9.57 -32.68
CA ALA A 316 28.18 -9.31 -33.89
C ALA A 316 27.29 -8.99 -35.10
N ILE A 317 26.20 -9.75 -35.29
CA ILE A 317 25.23 -9.52 -36.37
C ILE A 317 24.60 -8.13 -36.26
N LEU A 318 24.11 -7.75 -35.08
CA LEU A 318 23.40 -6.47 -34.89
C LEU A 318 24.36 -5.27 -34.89
N ILE A 319 25.57 -5.42 -34.35
CA ILE A 319 26.61 -4.39 -34.38
C ILE A 319 27.05 -4.13 -35.83
N ALA A 320 27.30 -5.19 -36.61
CA ALA A 320 27.65 -5.06 -38.03
C ALA A 320 26.53 -4.39 -38.85
N ALA A 321 25.26 -4.63 -38.48
CA ALA A 321 24.11 -3.99 -39.10
C ALA A 321 23.89 -2.52 -38.67
N GLY A 322 24.71 -1.99 -37.75
CA GLY A 322 24.74 -0.57 -37.39
C GLY A 322 24.07 -0.21 -36.07
N ALA A 323 23.95 -1.14 -35.12
CA ALA A 323 23.42 -0.84 -33.78
C ALA A 323 24.31 0.19 -33.04
N ASP A 324 23.68 1.17 -32.37
CA ASP A 324 24.37 2.17 -31.56
C ASP A 324 24.53 1.71 -30.09
N ALA A 325 23.73 0.74 -29.66
CA ALA A 325 23.86 -0.02 -28.42
C ALA A 325 23.18 -1.40 -28.56
N VAL A 326 23.47 -2.32 -27.64
CA VAL A 326 22.87 -3.66 -27.63
C VAL A 326 22.15 -3.95 -26.31
N ARG A 327 20.90 -4.42 -26.39
CA ARG A 327 20.10 -4.87 -25.24
C ARG A 327 20.26 -6.37 -25.02
N VAL A 328 20.68 -6.76 -23.82
CA VAL A 328 21.10 -8.12 -23.47
C VAL A 328 20.16 -8.75 -22.44
N GLY A 329 19.60 -9.91 -22.78
CA GLY A 329 18.80 -10.72 -21.88
C GLY A 329 17.63 -11.44 -22.56
N MET A 330 17.47 -12.74 -22.30
CA MET A 330 16.38 -13.56 -22.84
C MET A 330 15.99 -14.62 -21.81
N GLY A 331 14.73 -14.56 -21.33
CA GLY A 331 14.22 -15.47 -20.30
C GLY A 331 14.61 -15.12 -18.86
N SER A 332 15.40 -14.06 -18.62
CA SER A 332 15.89 -13.68 -17.29
C SER A 332 14.95 -12.75 -16.51
N GLY A 333 13.93 -12.19 -17.16
CA GLY A 333 12.96 -11.29 -16.54
C GLY A 333 12.09 -11.99 -15.50
N SER A 334 11.69 -11.29 -14.43
CA SER A 334 10.94 -11.86 -13.30
C SER A 334 9.55 -12.44 -13.65
N ILE A 335 9.04 -12.14 -14.84
CA ILE A 335 7.75 -12.61 -15.35
C ILE A 335 7.86 -13.24 -16.76
N CYS A 336 9.09 -13.55 -17.18
CA CYS A 336 9.36 -14.22 -18.44
C CYS A 336 9.51 -15.71 -18.19
N ILE A 337 8.83 -16.53 -18.99
CA ILE A 337 8.90 -18.00 -18.93
C ILE A 337 9.46 -18.58 -20.24
N THR A 338 10.13 -17.76 -21.06
CA THR A 338 10.70 -18.19 -22.35
C THR A 338 11.67 -19.36 -22.19
N GLN A 339 12.51 -19.37 -21.15
CA GLN A 339 13.45 -20.48 -20.92
C GLN A 339 12.72 -21.80 -20.67
N GLU A 340 11.67 -21.79 -19.84
CA GLU A 340 10.87 -22.97 -19.53
C GLU A 340 10.05 -23.45 -20.73
N VAL A 341 9.41 -22.52 -21.45
CA VAL A 341 8.46 -22.86 -22.52
C VAL A 341 9.14 -23.17 -23.85
N THR A 342 10.26 -22.50 -24.16
CA THR A 342 10.93 -22.63 -25.46
C THR A 342 12.29 -23.31 -25.38
N ALA A 343 12.81 -23.59 -24.17
CA ALA A 343 14.17 -24.08 -23.94
C ALA A 343 15.27 -23.15 -24.48
N VAL A 344 14.95 -21.89 -24.76
CA VAL A 344 15.90 -20.90 -25.30
C VAL A 344 16.11 -19.76 -24.31
N GLY A 345 17.38 -19.53 -23.95
CA GLY A 345 17.81 -18.42 -23.12
C GLY A 345 19.24 -18.60 -22.64
N ARG A 346 19.65 -17.79 -21.65
CA ARG A 346 20.96 -17.89 -21.01
C ARG A 346 20.94 -17.27 -19.63
N ALA A 347 21.77 -17.78 -18.72
CA ALA A 347 22.05 -17.13 -17.44
C ALA A 347 22.54 -15.68 -17.67
N GLN A 348 21.92 -14.73 -16.97
CA GLN A 348 22.03 -13.31 -17.31
C GLN A 348 23.44 -12.75 -17.10
N GLY A 349 24.14 -13.19 -16.04
CA GLY A 349 25.51 -12.74 -15.75
C GLY A 349 26.47 -13.14 -16.88
N THR A 350 26.47 -14.42 -17.25
CA THR A 350 27.27 -14.90 -18.38
C THR A 350 26.88 -14.24 -19.70
N ALA A 351 25.59 -14.00 -19.96
CA ALA A 351 25.14 -13.33 -21.17
C ALA A 351 25.71 -11.90 -21.28
N VAL A 352 25.56 -11.11 -20.22
CA VAL A 352 26.07 -9.73 -20.13
C VAL A 352 27.59 -9.72 -20.31
N TYR A 353 28.32 -10.53 -19.54
CA TYR A 353 29.78 -10.59 -19.64
C TYR A 353 30.27 -10.90 -21.05
N ARG A 354 29.76 -11.99 -21.65
CA ARG A 354 30.22 -12.45 -22.95
C ARG A 354 29.89 -11.45 -24.06
N VAL A 355 28.70 -10.83 -24.01
CA VAL A 355 28.29 -9.82 -25.01
C VAL A 355 29.04 -8.51 -24.80
N ALA A 356 29.16 -8.01 -23.57
CA ALA A 356 29.88 -6.78 -23.25
C ALA A 356 31.36 -6.86 -23.62
N LYS A 357 32.03 -7.99 -23.34
CA LYS A 357 33.43 -8.22 -23.75
C LYS A 357 33.63 -8.09 -25.26
N TYR A 358 32.67 -8.55 -26.07
CA TYR A 358 32.71 -8.40 -27.52
C TYR A 358 32.34 -6.98 -27.97
N ALA A 359 31.22 -6.44 -27.48
CA ALA A 359 30.71 -5.13 -27.88
C ALA A 359 31.69 -3.98 -27.59
N ARG A 360 32.49 -4.12 -26.52
CA ARG A 360 33.56 -3.18 -26.15
C ARG A 360 34.62 -3.02 -27.23
N LEU A 361 34.97 -4.09 -27.94
CA LEU A 361 35.94 -4.04 -29.06
C LEU A 361 35.49 -3.11 -30.19
N HIS A 362 34.18 -2.81 -30.25
CA HIS A 362 33.56 -1.94 -31.24
C HIS A 362 33.07 -0.61 -30.63
N GLY A 363 33.37 -0.34 -29.35
CA GLY A 363 32.89 0.86 -28.65
C GLY A 363 31.36 0.92 -28.50
N ILE A 364 30.68 -0.23 -28.48
CA ILE A 364 29.21 -0.32 -28.39
C ILE A 364 28.77 -0.59 -26.94
N PRO A 365 27.98 0.31 -26.31
CA PRO A 365 27.43 0.08 -24.98
C PRO A 365 26.45 -1.08 -24.92
N VAL A 366 26.38 -1.73 -23.75
CA VAL A 366 25.49 -2.85 -23.47
C VAL A 366 24.51 -2.50 -22.36
N ILE A 367 23.23 -2.81 -22.57
CA ILE A 367 22.17 -2.65 -21.59
C ILE A 367 21.81 -4.04 -21.02
N ALA A 368 22.02 -4.26 -19.72
CA ALA A 368 21.59 -5.49 -19.06
C ALA A 368 20.10 -5.42 -18.73
N ASP A 369 19.29 -6.26 -19.38
CA ASP A 369 17.83 -6.25 -19.27
C ASP A 369 17.29 -7.57 -18.70
N GLY A 370 16.57 -7.48 -17.58
CA GLY A 370 16.00 -8.63 -16.88
C GLY A 370 16.86 -9.15 -15.72
N GLY A 371 16.20 -9.72 -14.73
CA GLY A 371 16.84 -10.31 -13.54
C GLY A 371 17.20 -9.34 -12.41
N ILE A 372 17.16 -8.01 -12.64
CA ILE A 372 17.52 -6.98 -11.64
C ILE A 372 16.42 -6.80 -10.59
N ARG A 373 16.75 -7.05 -9.31
CA ARG A 373 15.81 -6.99 -8.17
C ARG A 373 16.20 -6.04 -7.04
N ASP A 374 17.48 -5.74 -6.93
CA ASP A 374 18.06 -4.90 -5.91
C ASP A 374 19.29 -4.15 -6.45
N VAL A 375 19.87 -3.31 -5.60
CA VAL A 375 21.06 -2.50 -5.89
C VAL A 375 22.27 -3.38 -6.22
N GLY A 376 22.48 -4.47 -5.47
CA GLY A 376 23.66 -5.33 -5.65
C GLY A 376 23.74 -5.92 -7.04
N TYR A 377 22.60 -6.23 -7.67
CA TYR A 377 22.59 -6.80 -9.03
C TYR A 377 22.90 -5.76 -10.08
N ILE A 378 22.56 -4.50 -9.81
CA ILE A 378 22.96 -3.38 -10.67
C ILE A 378 24.48 -3.29 -10.65
N THR A 379 25.09 -3.25 -9.46
CA THR A 379 26.56 -3.22 -9.30
C THR A 379 27.22 -4.42 -9.98
N LYS A 380 26.70 -5.64 -9.80
CA LYS A 380 27.21 -6.84 -10.48
C LYS A 380 27.10 -6.75 -11.99
N ALA A 381 25.96 -6.31 -12.53
CA ALA A 381 25.78 -6.18 -13.97
C ALA A 381 26.76 -5.15 -14.58
N LEU A 382 27.01 -4.04 -13.88
CA LEU A 382 27.98 -3.03 -14.30
C LEU A 382 29.41 -3.58 -14.25
N ALA A 383 29.78 -4.32 -13.20
CA ALA A 383 31.08 -4.98 -13.07
C ALA A 383 31.31 -6.04 -14.16
N LEU A 384 30.26 -6.75 -14.57
CA LEU A 384 30.31 -7.67 -15.73
C LEU A 384 30.44 -6.95 -17.08
N GLY A 385 30.43 -5.63 -17.10
CA GLY A 385 30.71 -4.81 -18.27
C GLY A 385 29.48 -4.19 -18.93
N ALA A 386 28.29 -4.29 -18.33
CA ALA A 386 27.15 -3.50 -18.79
C ALA A 386 27.46 -2.00 -18.65
N SER A 387 26.92 -1.20 -19.55
CA SER A 387 27.00 0.26 -19.48
C SER A 387 25.81 0.82 -18.69
N THR A 388 24.63 0.23 -18.86
CA THR A 388 23.42 0.57 -18.11
C THR A 388 22.62 -0.70 -17.79
N VAL A 389 21.66 -0.58 -16.87
CA VAL A 389 20.71 -1.64 -16.54
C VAL A 389 19.28 -1.20 -16.86
N MET A 390 18.49 -2.12 -17.40
CA MET A 390 17.07 -1.92 -17.67
C MET A 390 16.22 -2.63 -16.63
N MET A 391 15.29 -1.88 -16.02
CA MET A 391 14.53 -2.31 -14.86
C MET A 391 13.03 -2.33 -15.17
N GLY A 392 12.42 -3.51 -15.04
CA GLY A 392 10.98 -3.72 -15.16
C GLY A 392 10.33 -3.83 -13.77
N GLY A 393 10.33 -5.05 -13.21
CA GLY A 393 9.68 -5.34 -11.92
C GLY A 393 10.14 -4.45 -10.77
N LEU A 394 11.38 -3.97 -10.77
CA LEU A 394 11.88 -3.04 -9.74
C LEU A 394 11.08 -1.73 -9.68
N LEU A 395 10.60 -1.25 -10.83
CA LEU A 395 9.90 0.04 -10.99
C LEU A 395 8.38 -0.12 -11.16
N ALA A 396 7.87 -1.28 -11.54
CA ALA A 396 6.44 -1.51 -11.82
C ALA A 396 5.49 -1.21 -10.64
N GLY A 397 5.98 -1.32 -9.40
CA GLY A 397 5.21 -1.02 -8.18
C GLY A 397 5.22 0.45 -7.75
N THR A 398 5.86 1.33 -8.52
CA THR A 398 6.01 2.75 -8.14
C THR A 398 4.81 3.59 -8.57
N THR A 399 4.68 4.79 -8.00
CA THR A 399 3.54 5.67 -8.25
C THR A 399 3.46 6.09 -9.73
N GLU A 400 4.60 6.38 -10.34
CA GLU A 400 4.76 6.88 -11.72
C GLU A 400 4.63 5.78 -12.79
N ALA A 401 4.70 4.51 -12.40
CA ALA A 401 4.41 3.40 -13.30
C ALA A 401 2.93 3.40 -13.69
N PRO A 402 2.57 3.08 -14.95
CA PRO A 402 1.19 3.07 -15.41
C PRO A 402 0.34 2.01 -14.70
N GLY A 403 -0.96 2.31 -14.60
CA GLY A 403 -1.97 1.46 -13.96
C GLY A 403 -2.35 1.90 -12.56
N GLU A 404 -3.55 1.50 -12.14
CA GLU A 404 -4.12 1.85 -10.85
C GLU A 404 -3.66 0.89 -9.75
N TYR A 405 -3.45 1.44 -8.55
CA TYR A 405 -3.28 0.63 -7.36
C TYR A 405 -4.59 -0.07 -7.00
N PHE A 406 -4.48 -1.32 -6.59
CA PHE A 406 -5.58 -2.04 -5.97
C PHE A 406 -5.08 -2.75 -4.71
N TRP A 407 -6.00 -3.10 -3.83
CA TRP A 407 -5.67 -3.84 -2.62
C TRP A 407 -5.74 -5.33 -2.92
N GLY A 408 -4.62 -6.04 -2.74
CA GLY A 408 -4.56 -7.49 -2.92
C GLY A 408 -5.35 -8.23 -1.82
N PRO A 409 -5.61 -9.54 -2.00
CA PRO A 409 -6.32 -10.35 -1.01
C PRO A 409 -5.66 -10.35 0.38
N SER A 410 -4.35 -10.14 0.44
CA SER A 410 -3.55 -10.04 1.67
C SER A 410 -3.51 -8.64 2.31
N GLY A 411 -4.28 -7.67 1.80
CA GLY A 411 -4.27 -6.29 2.33
C GLY A 411 -3.06 -5.45 1.94
N VAL A 412 -2.16 -5.99 1.12
CA VAL A 412 -1.03 -5.24 0.57
C VAL A 412 -1.52 -4.39 -0.60
N ARG A 413 -1.07 -3.15 -0.71
CA ARG A 413 -1.30 -2.30 -1.88
C ARG A 413 -0.45 -2.79 -3.03
N LEU A 414 -1.07 -3.10 -4.16
CA LEU A 414 -0.45 -3.74 -5.32
C LEU A 414 -0.72 -2.95 -6.61
N LYS A 415 0.18 -3.09 -7.59
CA LYS A 415 -0.06 -2.78 -9.02
C LYS A 415 0.02 -4.05 -9.86
N LYS A 416 -0.71 -4.08 -10.97
CA LYS A 416 -0.60 -5.16 -11.95
C LYS A 416 0.73 -5.04 -12.68
N TYR A 417 1.41 -6.16 -12.88
CA TYR A 417 2.67 -6.22 -13.61
C TYR A 417 2.64 -7.42 -14.55
N ARG A 418 2.76 -7.20 -15.86
CA ARG A 418 2.60 -8.27 -16.86
C ARG A 418 3.67 -8.25 -17.93
N GLY A 419 4.05 -9.43 -18.38
CA GLY A 419 5.09 -9.61 -19.38
C GLY A 419 4.50 -9.35 -20.75
N MET A 420 5.28 -8.77 -21.66
CA MET A 420 4.78 -8.53 -23.02
C MET A 420 4.37 -9.83 -23.75
N GLY A 421 4.93 -10.98 -23.32
CA GLY A 421 4.57 -12.31 -23.82
C GLY A 421 3.45 -13.01 -23.04
N SER A 422 2.77 -12.32 -22.12
CA SER A 422 1.60 -12.86 -21.43
C SER A 422 0.35 -12.76 -22.30
N ILE A 423 -0.59 -13.67 -22.08
CA ILE A 423 -1.86 -13.68 -22.83
C ILE A 423 -2.59 -12.34 -22.65
N ASP A 424 -2.54 -11.73 -21.48
CA ASP A 424 -3.22 -10.47 -21.20
C ASP A 424 -2.62 -9.30 -21.97
N ALA A 425 -1.29 -9.23 -22.08
CA ALA A 425 -0.61 -8.19 -22.85
C ALA A 425 -0.88 -8.38 -24.36
N MET A 426 -0.83 -9.62 -24.83
CA MET A 426 -1.09 -9.99 -26.23
C MET A 426 -2.56 -9.82 -26.64
N LYS A 427 -3.52 -10.01 -25.72
CA LYS A 427 -4.93 -9.71 -25.93
C LYS A 427 -5.21 -8.21 -25.92
N ALA A 428 -4.46 -7.44 -25.13
CA ALA A 428 -4.67 -6.00 -25.03
C ALA A 428 -4.42 -5.30 -26.37
N ASN A 429 -3.27 -5.53 -27.03
CA ASN A 429 -3.04 -5.06 -28.40
C ASN A 429 -2.12 -6.00 -29.21
N ILE A 430 -2.21 -5.89 -30.54
CA ILE A 430 -1.49 -6.72 -31.52
C ILE A 430 0.04 -6.51 -31.45
N SER A 431 0.53 -5.32 -31.11
CA SER A 431 1.96 -5.02 -31.11
C SER A 431 2.78 -5.87 -30.13
N SER A 432 2.15 -6.35 -29.05
CA SER A 432 2.75 -7.32 -28.13
C SER A 432 2.95 -8.69 -28.77
N GLN A 433 2.10 -9.07 -29.72
CA GLN A 433 2.16 -10.35 -30.45
C GLN A 433 3.31 -10.36 -31.47
N ASP A 434 3.55 -9.23 -32.14
CA ASP A 434 4.64 -9.07 -33.12
C ASP A 434 6.02 -9.41 -32.55
N ARG A 435 6.18 -9.27 -31.23
CA ARG A 435 7.41 -9.59 -30.49
C ARG A 435 7.69 -11.09 -30.41
N TYR A 436 6.67 -11.96 -30.47
CA TYR A 436 6.78 -13.40 -30.20
C TYR A 436 6.36 -14.30 -31.37
N PHE A 437 5.51 -13.84 -32.28
CA PHE A 437 4.93 -14.66 -33.36
C PHE A 437 5.16 -14.05 -34.74
N ASN A 438 5.21 -14.91 -35.77
CA ASN A 438 5.34 -14.51 -37.17
C ASN A 438 4.00 -14.67 -37.90
N SER A 439 3.22 -13.57 -37.96
CA SER A 439 1.95 -13.43 -38.71
C SER A 439 0.70 -14.13 -38.15
N GLU A 440 -0.48 -13.80 -38.70
CA GLU A 440 -1.82 -14.30 -38.32
C GLU A 440 -2.00 -15.83 -38.41
N SER A 441 -1.01 -16.56 -38.92
CA SER A 441 -1.05 -18.02 -39.11
C SER A 441 -0.95 -18.85 -37.83
N ASP A 442 -0.52 -18.26 -36.71
CA ASP A 442 -0.46 -18.97 -35.42
C ASP A 442 -1.86 -18.96 -34.77
N ALA A 443 -2.71 -19.91 -35.17
CA ALA A 443 -4.04 -20.11 -34.58
C ALA A 443 -3.96 -20.39 -33.06
N ILE A 444 -2.83 -20.91 -32.57
CA ILE A 444 -2.58 -21.22 -31.16
C ILE A 444 -1.43 -20.34 -30.65
N LYS A 445 -1.71 -19.46 -29.69
CA LYS A 445 -0.74 -18.53 -29.10
C LYS A 445 -0.11 -19.15 -27.85
N VAL A 446 1.18 -19.48 -27.92
CA VAL A 446 1.96 -20.00 -26.79
C VAL A 446 2.54 -18.84 -25.97
N ALA A 447 2.09 -18.70 -24.73
CA ALA A 447 2.54 -17.62 -23.85
C ALA A 447 4.00 -17.80 -23.42
N GLN A 448 4.78 -16.71 -23.46
CA GLN A 448 6.18 -16.67 -23.03
C GLN A 448 6.39 -15.75 -21.80
N GLY A 449 5.30 -15.25 -21.23
CA GLY A 449 5.31 -14.46 -20.00
C GLY A 449 4.04 -14.67 -19.18
N VAL A 450 4.07 -14.20 -17.94
CA VAL A 450 2.95 -14.27 -17.00
C VAL A 450 2.45 -12.89 -16.60
N SER A 451 1.24 -12.84 -16.05
CA SER A 451 0.69 -11.67 -15.36
C SER A 451 0.82 -11.89 -13.86
N ALA A 452 1.35 -10.88 -13.16
CA ALA A 452 1.62 -10.90 -11.73
C ALA A 452 1.22 -9.56 -11.09
N THR A 453 1.55 -9.41 -9.81
CA THR A 453 1.29 -8.19 -9.05
C THR A 453 2.56 -7.77 -8.31
N MET A 454 2.79 -6.46 -8.23
CA MET A 454 3.93 -5.88 -7.54
C MET A 454 3.45 -5.06 -6.35
N ARG A 455 4.14 -5.20 -5.22
CA ARG A 455 3.87 -4.37 -4.03
C ARG A 455 4.17 -2.91 -4.32
N ASP A 456 3.41 -2.01 -3.72
CA ASP A 456 3.68 -0.58 -3.75
C ASP A 456 5.09 -0.28 -3.23
N ARG A 457 5.86 0.47 -4.01
CA ARG A 457 7.23 0.90 -3.69
C ARG A 457 7.35 2.42 -3.49
N GLY A 458 6.22 3.11 -3.45
CA GLY A 458 6.17 4.57 -3.37
C GLY A 458 6.63 5.24 -4.67
N SER A 459 7.04 6.50 -4.56
CA SER A 459 7.45 7.30 -5.73
C SER A 459 8.91 7.03 -6.13
N VAL A 460 9.16 7.01 -7.44
CA VAL A 460 10.53 6.99 -8.00
C VAL A 460 11.36 8.18 -7.51
N HIS A 461 10.73 9.29 -7.12
CA HIS A 461 11.45 10.46 -6.60
C HIS A 461 12.21 10.22 -5.30
N LYS A 462 11.85 9.17 -4.55
CA LYS A 462 12.62 8.71 -3.38
C LYS A 462 13.42 7.45 -3.70
N PHE A 463 12.82 6.56 -4.50
CA PHE A 463 13.38 5.24 -4.75
C PHE A 463 14.61 5.28 -5.68
N VAL A 464 14.61 6.10 -6.72
CA VAL A 464 15.78 6.22 -7.62
C VAL A 464 17.00 6.80 -6.89
N PRO A 465 16.90 7.89 -6.10
CA PRO A 465 18.02 8.35 -5.26
C PRO A 465 18.56 7.27 -4.32
N TYR A 466 17.69 6.44 -3.73
CA TYR A 466 18.11 5.30 -2.93
C TYR A 466 18.94 4.28 -3.73
N LEU A 467 18.50 3.94 -4.95
CA LEU A 467 19.25 3.03 -5.83
C LEU A 467 20.61 3.63 -6.21
N VAL A 468 20.64 4.90 -6.60
CA VAL A 468 21.87 5.63 -6.95
C VAL A 468 22.84 5.60 -5.78
N ARG A 469 22.38 5.93 -4.58
CA ARG A 469 23.23 5.94 -3.39
C ARG A 469 23.75 4.54 -3.04
N GLY A 470 22.91 3.52 -3.17
CA GLY A 470 23.32 2.14 -2.98
C GLY A 470 24.41 1.70 -3.99
N ILE A 471 24.31 2.11 -5.25
CA ILE A 471 25.35 1.82 -6.26
C ILE A 471 26.65 2.54 -5.90
N GLN A 472 26.58 3.80 -5.49
CA GLN A 472 27.76 4.57 -5.05
C GLN A 472 28.46 3.89 -3.85
N HIS A 473 27.71 3.41 -2.86
CA HIS A 473 28.28 2.63 -1.76
C HIS A 473 28.96 1.36 -2.26
N GLY A 474 28.32 0.61 -3.16
CA GLY A 474 28.95 -0.57 -3.78
C GLY A 474 30.25 -0.24 -4.52
N PHE A 475 30.33 0.90 -5.21
CA PHE A 475 31.54 1.36 -5.88
C PHE A 475 32.63 1.78 -4.88
N GLN A 476 32.24 2.46 -3.81
CA GLN A 476 33.13 2.83 -2.72
C GLN A 476 33.74 1.58 -2.07
N ASP A 477 32.94 0.57 -1.73
CA ASP A 477 33.40 -0.68 -1.10
C ASP A 477 34.34 -1.48 -2.03
N ILE A 478 34.12 -1.42 -3.35
CA ILE A 478 35.02 -1.99 -4.36
C ILE A 478 36.32 -1.15 -4.49
N GLY A 479 36.30 0.12 -4.08
CA GLY A 479 37.44 1.03 -4.17
C GLY A 479 37.55 1.79 -5.51
N VAL A 480 36.45 1.98 -6.23
CA VAL A 480 36.42 2.67 -7.54
C VAL A 480 35.52 3.90 -7.53
N ARG A 481 35.95 4.96 -8.23
CA ARG A 481 35.28 6.28 -8.24
C ARG A 481 34.32 6.46 -9.41
N ASP A 482 34.44 5.66 -10.45
CA ASP A 482 33.54 5.70 -11.60
C ASP A 482 33.46 4.36 -12.34
N LEU A 483 32.60 4.31 -13.37
CA LEU A 483 32.41 3.09 -14.17
C LEU A 483 33.62 2.73 -15.03
N GLU A 484 34.51 3.67 -15.34
CA GLU A 484 35.71 3.39 -16.13
C GLU A 484 36.78 2.73 -15.26
N GLU A 485 37.02 3.24 -14.06
CA GLU A 485 37.88 2.60 -13.05
C GLU A 485 37.40 1.17 -12.76
N LEU A 486 36.09 0.96 -12.55
CA LEU A 486 35.51 -0.37 -12.38
C LEU A 486 35.84 -1.29 -13.57
N ARG A 487 35.67 -0.81 -14.80
CA ARG A 487 35.90 -1.63 -16.00
C ARG A 487 37.38 -1.96 -16.18
N VAL A 488 38.25 -0.97 -16.01
CA VAL A 488 39.70 -1.15 -16.16
C VAL A 488 40.22 -2.11 -15.11
N GLY A 489 39.83 -1.95 -13.84
CA GLY A 489 40.22 -2.84 -12.75
C GLY A 489 39.75 -4.28 -12.97
N VAL A 490 38.51 -4.48 -13.44
CA VAL A 490 38.00 -5.82 -13.80
C VAL A 490 38.78 -6.44 -14.96
N VAL A 491 39.12 -5.67 -16.00
CA VAL A 491 39.86 -6.19 -17.17
C VAL A 491 41.32 -6.51 -16.82
N ARG A 492 41.93 -5.73 -15.93
CA ARG A 492 43.30 -5.97 -15.45
C ARG A 492 43.39 -7.11 -14.44
N GLY A 493 42.25 -7.56 -13.90
CA GLY A 493 42.21 -8.57 -12.84
C GLY A 493 42.56 -8.01 -11.45
N GLU A 494 42.62 -6.69 -11.30
CA GLU A 494 42.80 -5.99 -10.01
C GLU A 494 41.52 -6.13 -9.16
N ILE A 495 40.35 -6.10 -9.79
CA ILE A 495 39.08 -6.35 -9.12
C ILE A 495 38.79 -7.84 -9.15
N ARG A 496 38.70 -8.43 -7.94
CA ARG A 496 38.54 -9.86 -7.72
C ARG A 496 37.08 -10.23 -7.44
N PHE A 497 36.74 -11.47 -7.73
CA PHE A 497 35.41 -12.04 -7.55
C PHE A 497 35.49 -13.37 -6.82
N GLU A 498 34.38 -13.80 -6.23
CA GLU A 498 34.32 -15.07 -5.51
C GLU A 498 33.02 -15.79 -5.82
N LEU A 499 33.08 -17.09 -6.16
CA LEU A 499 31.88 -17.92 -6.33
C LEU A 499 31.19 -18.15 -4.99
N ARG A 500 29.87 -18.20 -5.01
CA ARG A 500 29.08 -18.51 -3.83
C ARG A 500 28.39 -19.84 -4.00
N SER A 501 28.68 -20.75 -3.08
CA SER A 501 27.87 -21.95 -2.90
C SER A 501 26.44 -21.61 -2.46
N ASN A 502 25.52 -22.56 -2.59
CA ASN A 502 24.14 -22.39 -2.11
C ASN A 502 24.09 -22.00 -0.62
N ASN A 503 24.98 -22.54 0.21
CA ASN A 503 25.03 -22.20 1.63
C ASN A 503 25.55 -20.77 1.85
N ALA A 504 26.59 -20.35 1.13
CA ALA A 504 27.09 -18.98 1.17
C ALA A 504 26.03 -17.97 0.69
N GLN A 505 25.12 -18.38 -0.20
CA GLN A 505 23.99 -17.55 -0.63
C GLN A 505 22.96 -17.35 0.47
N VAL A 506 22.60 -18.42 1.18
CA VAL A 506 21.73 -18.36 2.37
C VAL A 506 22.35 -17.49 3.46
N GLU A 507 23.65 -17.66 3.72
CA GLU A 507 24.41 -16.86 4.69
C GLU A 507 24.46 -15.36 4.32
N GLY A 508 24.67 -15.00 3.06
CA GLY A 508 24.64 -13.57 2.70
C GLY A 508 23.24 -12.97 2.64
N GLY A 509 22.19 -13.76 2.85
CA GLY A 509 20.82 -13.28 3.05
C GLY A 509 20.53 -12.94 4.51
N VAL A 510 19.29 -12.58 4.84
CA VAL A 510 18.88 -12.50 6.26
C VAL A 510 18.65 -13.92 6.77
N HIS A 511 19.44 -14.37 7.75
CA HIS A 511 19.35 -15.71 8.33
C HIS A 511 19.58 -15.68 9.85
N SER A 512 19.25 -16.79 10.53
CA SER A 512 19.51 -16.98 11.97
C SER A 512 18.93 -15.91 12.92
N LEU A 513 17.86 -15.21 12.49
CA LEU A 513 17.12 -14.27 13.32
C LEU A 513 15.88 -14.94 13.95
N HIS A 514 15.65 -14.69 15.24
CA HIS A 514 14.44 -15.14 15.95
C HIS A 514 13.18 -14.34 15.57
N SER A 515 13.33 -13.13 15.03
CA SER A 515 12.22 -12.23 14.72
C SER A 515 11.36 -12.74 13.56
N ALA A 516 10.47 -13.69 13.87
CA ALA A 516 9.31 -14.00 13.06
C ALA A 516 8.41 -12.76 13.04
N GLU A 517 7.87 -12.41 11.87
CA GLU A 517 6.83 -11.38 11.79
C GLU A 517 5.76 -11.69 12.83
N VAL A 518 5.55 -10.75 13.74
CA VAL A 518 4.55 -10.89 14.77
C VAL A 518 3.17 -10.82 14.11
N CYS A 519 2.47 -11.95 14.08
CA CYS A 519 1.17 -12.08 13.45
C CYS A 519 0.06 -11.74 14.45
N ARG A 520 -1.00 -11.06 13.98
CA ARG A 520 -2.20 -10.79 14.76
C ARG A 520 -3.33 -11.70 14.33
N TYR A 521 -4.05 -12.24 15.28
CA TYR A 521 -5.23 -13.07 15.04
C TYR A 521 -6.41 -12.54 15.84
N LEU A 522 -7.60 -12.55 15.22
CA LEU A 522 -8.88 -12.27 15.85
C LEU A 522 -9.54 -13.61 16.19
N LEU A 523 -9.72 -13.88 17.49
CA LEU A 523 -10.31 -15.09 18.05
C LEU A 523 -11.76 -14.80 18.45
N TRP A 524 -12.68 -15.68 18.08
CA TRP A 524 -14.02 -15.70 18.64
C TRP A 524 -14.12 -16.75 19.75
N THR A 525 -14.73 -16.36 20.86
CA THR A 525 -14.85 -17.21 22.04
C THR A 525 -16.24 -17.07 22.64
N SER A 526 -16.85 -18.20 23.00
CA SER A 526 -18.05 -18.26 23.84
C SER A 526 -17.65 -18.53 25.29
N TYR A 527 -18.32 -17.92 26.25
CA TYR A 527 -18.14 -18.25 27.66
C TYR A 527 -19.37 -17.98 28.51
N ASP A 528 -19.50 -18.76 29.58
CA ASP A 528 -20.51 -18.61 30.60
C ASP A 528 -20.05 -17.67 31.72
N GLY A 529 -20.59 -16.46 31.75
CA GLY A 529 -20.28 -15.45 32.76
C GLY A 529 -20.56 -15.87 34.20
N ALA A 530 -21.39 -16.89 34.45
CA ALA A 530 -21.65 -17.39 35.80
C ALA A 530 -20.45 -18.11 36.43
N ARG A 531 -19.47 -18.54 35.61
CA ARG A 531 -18.31 -19.34 36.04
C ARG A 531 -17.02 -18.52 36.17
N PHE A 532 -17.04 -17.24 35.81
CA PHE A 532 -15.86 -16.38 35.83
C PHE A 532 -16.10 -15.12 36.69
N ILE A 533 -15.13 -14.83 37.56
CA ILE A 533 -15.19 -13.72 38.52
C ILE A 533 -15.08 -12.36 37.82
N SER A 534 -14.35 -12.28 36.70
CA SER A 534 -14.26 -11.09 35.87
C SER A 534 -13.74 -11.41 34.46
N ILE A 535 -13.73 -10.41 33.59
CA ILE A 535 -13.30 -10.56 32.18
C ILE A 535 -12.15 -9.60 31.81
N ALA A 536 -11.97 -8.48 32.52
CA ALA A 536 -10.85 -7.55 32.32
C ALA A 536 -9.67 -7.83 33.28
N ASP A 537 -8.45 -7.41 32.91
CA ASP A 537 -7.22 -7.41 33.74
C ASP A 537 -7.31 -6.49 35.00
N GLY A 538 -8.51 -6.24 35.52
CA GLY A 538 -8.70 -5.49 36.76
C GLY A 538 -8.56 -6.42 37.97
N ASN A 539 -7.44 -6.34 38.67
CA ASN A 539 -7.08 -7.03 39.94
C ASN A 539 -7.28 -8.56 40.05
N ALA A 540 -7.94 -9.22 39.10
CA ALA A 540 -8.22 -10.65 39.14
C ALA A 540 -7.60 -11.34 37.94
N ARG A 541 -6.39 -11.92 38.14
CA ARG A 541 -5.67 -12.73 37.13
C ARG A 541 -6.46 -13.95 36.62
N PHE A 542 -7.54 -14.34 37.30
CA PHE A 542 -8.36 -15.53 37.05
C PHE A 542 -9.67 -15.24 36.28
N GLY A 543 -9.66 -14.31 35.33
CA GLY A 543 -10.80 -14.01 34.45
C GLY A 543 -10.75 -14.72 33.10
N VAL A 544 -11.76 -14.53 32.25
CA VAL A 544 -11.82 -15.12 30.88
C VAL A 544 -10.58 -14.78 30.05
N LEU A 545 -10.16 -13.51 30.04
CA LEU A 545 -8.96 -13.09 29.31
C LEU A 545 -7.69 -13.74 29.88
N GLY A 546 -7.60 -13.90 31.20
CA GLY A 546 -6.47 -14.57 31.87
C GLY A 546 -6.41 -16.05 31.50
N PHE A 547 -7.55 -16.73 31.49
CA PHE A 547 -7.66 -18.13 31.07
C PHE A 547 -7.25 -18.31 29.59
N LEU A 548 -7.74 -17.46 28.69
CA LEU A 548 -7.35 -17.51 27.28
C LEU A 548 -5.85 -17.24 27.07
N LYS A 549 -5.26 -16.29 27.82
CA LYS A 549 -3.81 -16.05 27.80
C LYS A 549 -3.04 -17.29 28.25
N ALA A 550 -3.48 -17.96 29.32
CA ALA A 550 -2.86 -19.19 29.81
C ALA A 550 -2.95 -20.31 28.76
N LEU A 551 -4.13 -20.53 28.18
CA LEU A 551 -4.38 -21.53 27.14
C LEU A 551 -3.47 -21.38 25.92
N VAL A 552 -3.31 -20.14 25.44
CA VAL A 552 -2.42 -19.82 24.31
C VAL A 552 -0.96 -19.98 24.71
N LYS A 553 -0.57 -19.53 25.92
CA LYS A 553 0.81 -19.64 26.42
C LYS A 553 1.27 -21.08 26.60
N GLU A 554 0.41 -21.98 27.07
CA GLU A 554 0.74 -23.41 27.19
C GLU A 554 0.87 -24.12 25.84
N SER A 555 0.22 -23.58 24.80
CA SER A 555 0.36 -24.11 23.43
C SER A 555 1.66 -23.63 22.79
N PHE A 556 2.19 -22.48 23.25
CA PHE A 556 3.37 -21.82 22.72
C PHE A 556 4.28 -21.33 23.87
N PRO A 557 4.95 -22.24 24.60
CA PRO A 557 5.70 -21.92 25.81
C PRO A 557 6.85 -20.92 25.56
N ASP A 558 7.50 -21.01 24.41
CA ASP A 558 8.65 -20.15 24.02
C ASP A 558 8.26 -18.69 23.72
N VAL A 559 6.96 -18.39 23.63
CA VAL A 559 6.39 -17.09 23.25
C VAL A 559 5.89 -16.31 24.48
N GLY A 560 5.93 -16.92 25.66
CA GLY A 560 5.13 -16.56 26.83
C GLY A 560 5.32 -15.15 27.42
N GLU A 561 6.38 -14.43 27.05
CA GLU A 561 6.62 -13.02 27.45
C GLU A 561 6.19 -12.00 26.38
N GLN A 562 6.04 -12.42 25.12
CA GLN A 562 5.69 -11.57 23.97
C GLN A 562 4.19 -11.66 23.59
N LEU A 563 3.44 -12.56 24.21
CA LEU A 563 2.00 -12.72 24.01
C LEU A 563 1.23 -11.48 24.45
N LYS A 564 0.66 -10.74 23.49
CA LYS A 564 -0.27 -9.63 23.76
C LYS A 564 -1.69 -10.06 23.40
N MET A 565 -2.67 -9.84 24.30
CA MET A 565 -4.08 -10.16 24.05
C MET A 565 -5.01 -9.05 24.56
N SER A 566 -5.99 -8.65 23.77
CA SER A 566 -7.00 -7.66 24.17
C SER A 566 -8.38 -8.00 23.61
N GLN A 567 -9.43 -7.55 24.30
CA GLN A 567 -10.81 -7.91 24.00
C GLN A 567 -11.55 -6.80 23.24
N SER A 568 -12.42 -7.20 22.30
CA SER A 568 -13.30 -6.28 21.55
C SER A 568 -14.36 -5.63 22.42
N SER A 569 -14.87 -6.40 23.39
CA SER A 569 -16.01 -6.05 24.24
C SER A 569 -15.67 -6.46 25.66
N ARG A 570 -15.60 -5.46 26.54
CA ARG A 570 -15.48 -5.70 27.99
C ARG A 570 -16.84 -6.13 28.52
N THR A 571 -16.84 -7.02 29.50
CA THR A 571 -18.02 -7.73 30.01
C THR A 571 -17.93 -7.74 31.54
N ASP A 572 -19.04 -7.64 32.27
CA ASP A 572 -19.03 -7.66 33.75
C ASP A 572 -19.01 -9.10 34.25
N ALA A 573 -18.68 -9.29 35.53
CA ALA A 573 -18.95 -10.54 36.23
C ALA A 573 -20.45 -10.92 36.06
N GLY A 574 -20.71 -12.17 35.68
CA GLY A 574 -22.07 -12.66 35.43
C GLY A 574 -22.67 -12.33 34.06
N VAL A 575 -21.99 -11.61 33.17
CA VAL A 575 -22.47 -11.41 31.79
C VAL A 575 -21.94 -12.50 30.87
N HIS A 576 -22.81 -13.16 30.12
CA HIS A 576 -22.45 -14.27 29.23
C HIS A 576 -22.08 -13.76 27.83
N ALA A 577 -21.25 -14.52 27.12
CA ALA A 577 -21.00 -14.27 25.70
C ALA A 577 -21.19 -15.54 24.90
N LEU A 578 -22.09 -15.51 23.93
CA LEU A 578 -22.23 -16.58 22.95
C LEU A 578 -21.13 -16.48 21.89
N ARG A 579 -20.72 -15.26 21.52
CA ARG A 579 -19.63 -15.02 20.57
C ARG A 579 -18.98 -13.65 20.81
N ASN A 580 -18.00 -13.60 21.71
CA ASN A 580 -17.14 -12.42 21.90
C ASN A 580 -15.88 -12.54 21.05
N ALA A 581 -15.22 -11.43 20.75
CA ALA A 581 -13.99 -11.42 19.96
C ALA A 581 -12.80 -10.85 20.75
N PHE A 582 -11.63 -11.46 20.54
CA PHE A 582 -10.36 -11.12 21.18
C PHE A 582 -9.28 -11.01 20.10
N ILE A 583 -8.45 -9.97 20.14
CA ILE A 583 -7.25 -9.91 19.32
C ILE A 583 -6.09 -10.45 20.12
N VAL A 584 -5.33 -11.36 19.52
CA VAL A 584 -4.11 -11.93 20.05
C VAL A 584 -2.96 -11.64 19.10
N GLN A 585 -1.78 -11.42 19.65
CA GLN A 585 -0.56 -11.19 18.92
C GLN A 585 0.45 -12.26 19.32
N ILE A 586 0.86 -13.10 18.36
CA ILE A 586 1.80 -14.21 18.53
C ILE A 586 2.79 -14.27 17.35
N PRO A 587 4.08 -14.59 17.56
CA PRO A 587 5.11 -14.68 16.53
C PRO A 587 5.05 -16.02 15.78
N ILE A 588 3.85 -16.39 15.30
CA ILE A 588 3.63 -17.63 14.55
C ILE A 588 3.02 -17.29 13.20
N MET A 589 3.75 -17.60 12.14
CA MET A 589 3.27 -17.54 10.76
C MET A 589 2.38 -18.74 10.44
N ASN A 590 1.32 -18.52 9.67
CA ASN A 590 0.46 -19.57 9.11
C ASN A 590 -0.27 -20.45 10.13
N ALA A 591 -0.67 -19.93 11.30
CA ALA A 591 -1.50 -20.68 12.24
C ALA A 591 -2.81 -21.20 11.59
N ASP A 592 -3.29 -20.54 10.54
CA ASP A 592 -4.46 -20.97 9.75
C ASP A 592 -4.31 -22.38 9.14
N ARG A 593 -3.09 -22.82 8.80
CA ARG A 593 -2.84 -24.18 8.28
C ARG A 593 -3.05 -25.27 9.34
N ALA A 594 -2.89 -24.91 10.61
CA ALA A 594 -3.09 -25.80 11.76
C ALA A 594 -4.38 -25.47 12.55
N LYS A 595 -5.24 -24.62 12.01
CA LYS A 595 -6.42 -24.06 12.69
C LYS A 595 -7.31 -25.10 13.34
N SER A 596 -7.69 -26.14 12.61
CA SER A 596 -8.57 -27.20 13.15
C SER A 596 -7.92 -27.95 14.31
N LYS A 597 -6.61 -28.19 14.25
CA LYS A 597 -5.85 -28.86 15.32
C LYS A 597 -5.77 -27.95 16.56
N LEU A 598 -5.39 -26.69 16.38
CA LEU A 598 -5.28 -25.73 17.49
C LEU A 598 -6.63 -25.50 18.19
N LEU A 599 -7.72 -25.36 17.42
CA LEU A 599 -9.06 -25.24 17.99
C LEU A 599 -9.48 -26.49 18.76
N HIS A 600 -9.10 -27.69 18.28
CA HIS A 600 -9.36 -28.93 19.00
C HIS A 600 -8.60 -28.98 20.32
N ASP A 601 -7.28 -28.76 20.28
CA ASP A 601 -6.38 -28.82 21.44
C ASP A 601 -6.79 -27.79 22.51
N TRP A 602 -7.09 -26.55 22.10
CA TRP A 602 -7.56 -25.49 23.00
C TRP A 602 -8.89 -25.82 23.66
N ASN A 603 -9.85 -26.33 22.89
CA ASN A 603 -11.17 -26.63 23.43
C ASN A 603 -11.18 -27.89 24.29
N GLN A 604 -10.35 -28.89 23.96
CA GLN A 604 -10.18 -30.07 24.81
C GLN A 604 -9.65 -29.66 26.19
N ARG A 605 -8.56 -28.89 26.24
CA ARG A 605 -8.00 -28.40 27.51
C ARG A 605 -8.98 -27.49 28.25
N ALA A 606 -9.68 -26.61 27.54
CA ALA A 606 -10.69 -25.74 28.14
C ALA A 606 -11.83 -26.55 28.79
N ASP A 607 -12.28 -27.63 28.15
CA ASP A 607 -13.30 -28.53 28.67
C ASP A 607 -12.82 -29.29 29.91
N GLU A 608 -11.57 -29.78 29.91
CA GLU A 608 -10.94 -30.44 31.06
C GLU A 608 -10.84 -29.50 32.27
N CYS A 609 -10.50 -28.23 32.06
CA CYS A 609 -10.32 -27.26 33.16
C CYS A 609 -11.62 -26.58 33.64
N THR A 610 -12.60 -26.37 32.76
CA THR A 610 -13.76 -25.50 33.06
C THR A 610 -15.13 -26.09 32.73
N GLY A 611 -15.19 -27.32 32.20
CA GLY A 611 -16.45 -28.03 31.96
C GLY A 611 -17.39 -27.29 30.98
N LYS A 612 -16.97 -27.14 29.71
CA LYS A 612 -17.71 -26.47 28.62
C LYS A 612 -18.11 -25.02 28.89
N SER A 613 -17.54 -24.40 29.92
CA SER A 613 -17.85 -23.02 30.31
C SER A 613 -17.15 -21.97 29.45
N ILE A 614 -16.13 -22.34 28.68
CA ILE A 614 -15.47 -21.50 27.68
C ILE A 614 -15.10 -22.33 26.46
N ARG A 615 -15.23 -21.75 25.27
CA ARG A 615 -14.86 -22.40 24.01
C ARG A 615 -14.32 -21.38 23.01
N VAL A 616 -13.18 -21.67 22.41
CA VAL A 616 -12.68 -20.93 21.24
C VAL A 616 -13.43 -21.44 20.02
N LEU A 617 -14.28 -20.59 19.47
CA LEU A 617 -15.16 -20.92 18.35
C LEU A 617 -14.41 -20.89 17.02
N ASP A 618 -13.56 -19.88 16.85
CA ASP A 618 -12.91 -19.61 15.58
C ASP A 618 -11.72 -18.64 15.77
N PHE A 619 -10.81 -18.58 14.80
CA PHE A 619 -9.82 -17.50 14.72
C PHE A 619 -9.39 -17.20 13.28
N HIS A 620 -9.01 -15.95 13.03
CA HIS A 620 -8.61 -15.46 11.71
C HIS A 620 -7.42 -14.49 11.80
N ASN A 621 -6.49 -14.56 10.87
CA ASN A 621 -5.40 -13.59 10.76
C ASN A 621 -5.96 -12.18 10.44
N VAL A 622 -5.40 -11.14 11.08
CA VAL A 622 -5.72 -9.74 10.82
C VAL A 622 -4.44 -8.91 10.65
N SER A 623 -4.50 -7.91 9.79
CA SER A 623 -3.39 -7.00 9.47
C SER A 623 -3.02 -6.04 10.61
N LYS A 624 -1.80 -5.47 10.53
CA LYS A 624 -1.36 -4.39 11.44
C LYS A 624 -2.30 -3.18 11.29
N GLY A 625 -2.67 -2.57 12.42
CA GLY A 625 -3.69 -1.51 12.47
C GLY A 625 -5.13 -1.97 12.71
N PHE A 626 -5.41 -3.29 12.67
CA PHE A 626 -6.74 -3.79 13.03
C PHE A 626 -7.01 -3.64 14.53
N CYS A 627 -8.06 -2.89 14.87
CA CYS A 627 -8.50 -2.66 16.23
C CYS A 627 -9.81 -3.44 16.50
N SER A 628 -9.71 -4.53 17.27
CA SER A 628 -10.86 -5.36 17.65
C SER A 628 -11.99 -4.59 18.35
N ARG A 629 -11.73 -3.41 18.93
CA ARG A 629 -12.78 -2.59 19.54
C ARG A 629 -13.47 -1.66 18.55
N ARG A 630 -12.72 -1.10 17.60
CA ARG A 630 -13.14 0.03 16.75
C ARG A 630 -13.51 -0.35 15.33
N ASN A 631 -12.93 -1.43 14.79
CA ASN A 631 -13.32 -1.98 13.48
C ASN A 631 -14.55 -2.90 13.56
N VAL A 632 -15.22 -2.94 14.72
CA VAL A 632 -16.49 -3.66 14.88
C VAL A 632 -17.57 -2.96 14.07
N SER A 633 -18.22 -3.71 13.17
CA SER A 633 -19.37 -3.22 12.41
C SER A 633 -20.57 -3.01 13.33
N TYR A 634 -20.88 -4.00 14.16
CA TYR A 634 -21.90 -3.91 15.21
C TYR A 634 -21.80 -5.08 16.19
N ARG A 635 -22.45 -4.93 17.35
CA ARG A 635 -22.60 -5.95 18.38
C ARG A 635 -24.07 -6.26 18.58
N LYS A 636 -24.37 -7.52 18.84
CA LYS A 636 -25.71 -8.00 19.18
C LYS A 636 -25.74 -8.35 20.66
N TYR A 637 -26.69 -7.76 21.37
CA TYR A 637 -26.94 -8.04 22.77
C TYR A 637 -28.36 -8.49 22.95
N LYS A 638 -28.56 -9.33 23.97
CA LYS A 638 -29.88 -9.77 24.40
C LYS A 638 -29.96 -9.71 25.91
N TYR A 639 -31.07 -9.21 26.42
CA TYR A 639 -31.38 -9.25 27.84
C TYR A 639 -32.61 -10.09 28.09
N ARG A 640 -32.48 -11.13 28.93
CA ARG A 640 -33.54 -12.07 29.22
C ARG A 640 -34.26 -11.75 30.51
N LEU A 641 -35.58 -11.69 30.42
CA LEU A 641 -36.51 -11.52 31.52
C LEU A 641 -37.34 -12.79 31.69
N ALA A 642 -37.72 -13.08 32.94
CA ALA A 642 -38.72 -14.07 33.28
C ALA A 642 -39.78 -13.38 34.14
N VAL A 643 -40.96 -13.15 33.58
CA VAL A 643 -42.07 -12.46 34.26
C VAL A 643 -43.04 -13.52 34.77
N ALA A 644 -43.40 -13.48 36.06
CA ALA A 644 -44.37 -14.41 36.61
C ALA A 644 -45.73 -14.27 35.92
N ASP A 645 -46.33 -15.39 35.51
CA ASP A 645 -47.61 -15.38 34.80
C ASP A 645 -48.77 -14.89 35.68
N ASN A 646 -48.63 -15.05 37.01
CA ASN A 646 -49.55 -14.53 38.01
C ASN A 646 -48.85 -14.29 39.37
N GLU A 647 -49.53 -13.63 40.30
CA GLU A 647 -48.96 -13.28 41.62
C GLU A 647 -48.61 -14.52 42.46
N ASN A 648 -49.40 -15.59 42.35
CA ASN A 648 -49.12 -16.83 43.07
C ASN A 648 -47.81 -17.49 42.61
N GLU A 649 -47.53 -17.48 41.30
CA GLU A 649 -46.26 -17.98 40.78
C GLU A 649 -45.06 -17.12 41.23
N TRP A 650 -45.26 -15.82 41.41
CA TRP A 650 -44.23 -14.94 41.97
C TRP A 650 -43.94 -15.24 43.45
N LEU A 651 -44.99 -15.39 44.27
CA LEU A 651 -44.85 -15.76 45.68
C LEU A 651 -44.17 -17.13 45.85
N LYS A 652 -44.57 -18.12 45.03
CA LYS A 652 -43.90 -19.43 45.00
C LYS A 652 -42.41 -19.31 44.68
N TYR A 653 -42.02 -18.46 43.74
CA TYR A 653 -40.60 -18.24 43.43
C TYR A 653 -39.82 -17.63 44.60
N ILE A 654 -40.44 -16.75 45.39
CA ILE A 654 -39.80 -16.13 46.55
C ILE A 654 -39.66 -17.13 47.70
N GLU A 655 -40.71 -17.88 48.01
CA GLU A 655 -40.75 -18.78 49.18
C GLU A 655 -40.16 -20.16 48.90
N HIS A 656 -40.48 -20.73 47.73
CA HIS A 656 -40.18 -22.11 47.34
C HIS A 656 -39.76 -22.23 45.86
N PRO A 657 -38.62 -21.64 45.46
CA PRO A 657 -38.15 -21.70 44.08
C PRO A 657 -37.91 -23.15 43.62
N SER A 658 -38.35 -23.46 42.40
CA SER A 658 -38.17 -24.75 41.74
C SER A 658 -36.74 -24.96 41.23
N THR A 659 -36.38 -26.21 40.96
CA THR A 659 -35.03 -26.59 40.53
C THR A 659 -34.59 -25.92 39.22
N TRP A 660 -35.50 -25.76 38.26
CA TRP A 660 -35.18 -25.07 37.00
C TRP A 660 -34.93 -23.57 37.22
N GLN A 661 -35.62 -22.94 38.17
CA GLN A 661 -35.38 -21.53 38.53
C GLN A 661 -34.01 -21.34 39.16
N PHE A 662 -33.53 -22.28 40.00
CA PHE A 662 -32.15 -22.27 40.48
C PHE A 662 -31.14 -22.35 39.33
N ALA A 663 -31.39 -23.22 38.35
CA ALA A 663 -30.51 -23.41 37.19
C ALA A 663 -30.48 -22.17 36.27
N GLU A 664 -31.61 -21.49 36.12
CA GLU A 664 -31.78 -20.34 35.22
C GLU A 664 -31.51 -18.98 35.87
N LYS A 665 -31.47 -18.90 37.21
CA LYS A 665 -31.16 -17.67 37.97
C LYS A 665 -29.92 -16.92 37.50
N PRO A 666 -28.82 -17.58 37.09
CA PRO A 666 -27.66 -16.89 36.54
C PRO A 666 -27.82 -16.39 35.11
N TYR A 667 -28.96 -16.57 34.45
CA TYR A 667 -29.15 -16.34 33.00
C TYR A 667 -30.37 -15.45 32.67
N MET A 668 -31.15 -15.03 33.66
CA MET A 668 -32.34 -14.20 33.46
C MET A 668 -32.63 -13.32 34.66
N TRP A 669 -33.39 -12.25 34.42
CA TRP A 669 -33.94 -11.42 35.48
C TRP A 669 -35.39 -11.82 35.78
N PHE A 670 -35.60 -12.45 36.93
CA PHE A 670 -36.92 -12.80 37.44
C PHE A 670 -37.65 -11.55 37.93
N LEU A 671 -38.89 -11.40 37.50
CA LEU A 671 -39.75 -10.23 37.71
C LEU A 671 -41.16 -10.65 38.16
N PRO A 672 -41.84 -9.83 39.00
CA PRO A 672 -43.21 -10.10 39.45
C PRO A 672 -44.23 -10.01 38.32
N ASN A 673 -45.47 -10.43 38.58
CA ASN A 673 -46.58 -10.18 37.68
C ASN A 673 -46.84 -8.66 37.53
N GLY A 674 -47.49 -8.25 36.43
CA GLY A 674 -47.86 -6.87 36.16
C GLY A 674 -47.01 -6.16 35.09
N PHE A 675 -46.13 -6.90 34.41
CA PHE A 675 -45.32 -6.35 33.31
C PHE A 675 -46.19 -6.12 32.06
N ASP A 676 -46.38 -4.86 31.67
CA ASP A 676 -47.12 -4.51 30.46
C ASP A 676 -46.20 -4.53 29.22
N ILE A 677 -46.42 -5.52 28.35
CA ILE A 677 -45.63 -5.70 27.12
C ILE A 677 -45.79 -4.53 26.15
N GLN A 678 -46.95 -3.89 26.08
CA GLN A 678 -47.20 -2.78 25.15
C GLN A 678 -46.45 -1.53 25.61
N LYS A 679 -46.43 -1.24 26.91
CA LYS A 679 -45.58 -0.18 27.47
C LYS A 679 -44.11 -0.48 27.25
N ALA A 680 -43.66 -1.73 27.43
CA ALA A 680 -42.29 -2.10 27.16
C ALA A 680 -41.90 -1.87 25.68
N VAL A 681 -42.82 -2.16 24.75
CA VAL A 681 -42.66 -1.88 23.31
C VAL A 681 -42.62 -0.37 23.05
N ASP A 682 -43.50 0.43 23.67
CA ASP A 682 -43.47 1.90 23.57
C ASP A 682 -42.13 2.47 24.04
N ALA A 683 -41.60 2.01 25.19
CA ALA A 683 -40.28 2.40 25.67
C ALA A 683 -39.18 2.05 24.65
N CYS A 684 -39.23 0.89 24.00
CA CYS A 684 -38.28 0.52 22.95
C CYS A 684 -38.38 1.45 21.73
N LEU A 685 -39.59 1.89 21.36
CA LEU A 685 -39.81 2.84 20.27
C LEU A 685 -39.20 4.21 20.56
N LEU A 686 -39.18 4.66 21.82
CA LEU A 686 -38.50 5.91 22.20
C LEU A 686 -36.99 5.87 21.92
N PHE A 687 -36.36 4.73 22.15
CA PHE A 687 -34.96 4.50 21.78
C PHE A 687 -34.75 4.28 20.26
N LYS A 688 -35.81 4.37 19.44
CA LYS A 688 -35.79 4.16 17.98
C LYS A 688 -36.16 5.40 17.17
N ILE A 689 -37.06 6.27 17.67
CA ILE A 689 -37.75 7.32 16.88
C ILE A 689 -36.98 8.64 16.77
N SER A 690 -36.19 9.04 17.78
CA SER A 690 -35.48 10.33 17.73
C SER A 690 -34.23 10.27 16.84
N PHE A 691 -34.38 10.67 15.57
CA PHE A 691 -33.35 10.93 14.54
C PHE A 691 -32.37 9.77 14.22
N TYR A 692 -32.48 9.22 13.01
CA TYR A 692 -31.48 8.39 12.29
C TYR A 692 -30.26 7.94 13.12
N GLY A 693 -30.48 6.98 14.02
CA GLY A 693 -29.42 6.11 14.51
C GLY A 693 -28.39 6.68 15.48
N THR A 694 -28.49 7.84 16.14
CA THR A 694 -27.51 8.25 17.18
C THR A 694 -28.13 8.94 18.39
N HIS A 695 -27.97 8.37 19.60
CA HIS A 695 -28.49 8.91 20.86
C HIS A 695 -27.38 9.38 21.80
N ASN A 696 -27.59 10.51 22.49
CA ASN A 696 -26.72 10.88 23.61
C ASN A 696 -27.10 10.10 24.87
N MET A 697 -26.44 8.95 25.07
CA MET A 697 -26.73 8.03 26.17
C MET A 697 -25.99 8.39 27.47
N ALA A 698 -25.69 9.68 27.70
CA ALA A 698 -24.94 10.10 28.89
C ALA A 698 -25.73 9.85 30.18
N SER A 699 -27.06 10.03 30.17
CA SER A 699 -27.92 9.66 31.30
C SER A 699 -27.80 8.20 31.71
N PHE A 700 -27.41 7.33 30.78
CA PHE A 700 -27.27 5.89 31.01
C PHE A 700 -25.82 5.49 31.35
N MET A 701 -24.94 6.44 31.66
CA MET A 701 -23.55 6.19 32.05
C MET A 701 -23.38 6.07 33.56
N LYS A 702 -22.30 5.38 33.97
CA LYS A 702 -21.77 5.48 35.34
C LYS A 702 -20.82 6.68 35.38
N TYR A 703 -20.92 7.55 36.38
CA TYR A 703 -19.99 8.69 36.56
C TYR A 703 -19.10 8.46 37.78
N PRO A 704 -17.86 7.96 37.59
CA PRO A 704 -16.94 7.71 38.69
C PRO A 704 -16.59 9.00 39.45
N LEU A 705 -16.39 8.90 40.76
CA LEU A 705 -16.05 10.05 41.63
C LEU A 705 -14.80 10.82 41.15
N ARG A 706 -13.84 10.09 40.56
CA ARG A 706 -12.62 10.64 39.96
C ARG A 706 -12.89 11.61 38.81
N ASP A 707 -13.88 11.31 37.97
CA ASP A 707 -14.17 12.10 36.76
C ASP A 707 -15.04 13.33 37.11
N ARG A 708 -15.78 13.26 38.22
CA ARG A 708 -16.53 14.41 38.80
C ARG A 708 -15.63 15.60 39.17
N LEU A 709 -14.35 15.37 39.43
CA LEU A 709 -13.41 16.36 39.94
C LEU A 709 -12.54 17.03 38.86
N ARG A 710 -12.53 16.52 37.62
CA ARG A 710 -11.55 16.92 36.58
C ARG A 710 -12.08 17.77 35.43
N THR A 711 -13.39 17.88 35.24
CA THR A 711 -13.96 18.52 34.04
C THR A 711 -15.11 19.45 34.37
N VAL A 712 -15.02 20.72 33.93
CA VAL A 712 -16.09 21.72 34.00
C VAL A 712 -17.18 21.46 32.95
N GLU A 713 -16.81 20.87 31.80
CA GLU A 713 -17.73 20.48 30.72
C GLU A 713 -17.83 18.96 30.56
N ARG A 714 -19.06 18.46 30.36
CA ARG A 714 -19.36 17.02 30.27
C ARG A 714 -19.44 16.59 28.80
N ILE A 715 -18.66 15.57 28.42
CA ILE A 715 -18.57 15.09 27.04
C ILE A 715 -19.85 14.33 26.64
N PRO A 716 -20.49 14.63 25.49
CA PRO A 716 -21.65 13.88 25.00
C PRO A 716 -21.29 12.41 24.73
N THR A 717 -22.18 11.50 25.15
CA THR A 717 -21.99 10.05 24.99
C THR A 717 -22.85 9.54 23.83
N LEU A 718 -22.49 9.93 22.61
CA LEU A 718 -23.22 9.53 21.41
C LEU A 718 -23.08 8.01 21.15
N ARG A 719 -24.21 7.35 20.86
CA ARG A 719 -24.31 5.89 20.66
C ARG A 719 -25.21 5.58 19.49
N HIS A 720 -24.72 4.73 18.58
CA HIS A 720 -25.44 4.40 17.36
C HIS A 720 -26.23 3.09 17.51
N ILE A 721 -27.53 3.18 17.79
CA ILE A 721 -28.42 2.01 17.94
C ILE A 721 -28.99 1.68 16.56
N LEU A 722 -28.76 0.44 16.12
CA LEU A 722 -29.28 -0.09 14.85
C LEU A 722 -30.65 -0.76 15.04
N HIS A 723 -30.84 -1.41 16.18
CA HIS A 723 -32.08 -2.09 16.51
C HIS A 723 -32.26 -2.15 18.03
N ILE A 724 -33.51 -1.99 18.47
CA ILE A 724 -33.98 -2.42 19.77
C ILE A 724 -35.38 -3.01 19.59
N GLY A 725 -35.66 -4.11 20.27
CA GLY A 725 -36.92 -4.82 20.14
C GLY A 725 -37.15 -5.85 21.22
N ILE A 726 -38.40 -6.32 21.30
CA ILE A 726 -38.84 -7.34 22.25
C ILE A 726 -39.31 -8.56 21.46
N SER A 727 -38.97 -9.75 21.96
CA SER A 727 -39.33 -11.04 21.38
C SER A 727 -39.61 -12.07 22.48
N GLY A 728 -40.26 -13.18 22.13
CA GLY A 728 -40.42 -14.31 23.04
C GLY A 728 -39.07 -14.97 23.35
N GLY A 729 -38.81 -15.21 24.63
CA GLY A 729 -37.62 -15.90 25.11
C GLY A 729 -37.80 -17.42 25.16
N CYS A 730 -36.70 -18.14 25.40
CA CYS A 730 -36.72 -19.59 25.59
C CYS A 730 -35.88 -20.00 26.79
N SER A 731 -36.35 -21.00 27.55
CA SER A 731 -35.61 -21.65 28.64
C SER A 731 -34.54 -22.58 28.07
N ARG A 732 -33.43 -22.75 28.78
CA ARG A 732 -32.42 -23.79 28.52
C ARG A 732 -32.84 -25.13 29.12
N ILE A 733 -33.69 -25.11 30.14
CA ILE A 733 -34.25 -26.29 30.80
C ILE A 733 -35.59 -26.64 30.16
N LEU A 734 -35.77 -27.92 29.81
CA LEU A 734 -37.05 -28.48 29.37
C LEU A 734 -38.04 -28.46 30.55
N ASN A 735 -39.29 -28.04 30.31
CA ASN A 735 -40.39 -27.91 31.29
C ASN A 735 -40.34 -26.71 32.25
N ALA A 736 -39.76 -25.57 31.84
CA ALA A 736 -39.97 -24.32 32.57
C ALA A 736 -41.42 -23.82 32.39
N SER A 737 -42.13 -23.56 33.49
CA SER A 737 -43.54 -23.12 33.49
C SER A 737 -43.79 -22.07 34.59
N GLY A 738 -44.87 -21.31 34.46
CA GLY A 738 -45.29 -20.29 35.44
C GLY A 738 -44.64 -18.91 35.25
N PHE A 739 -43.75 -18.79 34.25
CA PHE A 739 -43.10 -17.54 33.87
C PHE A 739 -43.08 -17.37 32.35
N SER A 740 -43.50 -16.20 31.90
CA SER A 740 -43.38 -15.73 30.53
C SER A 740 -41.96 -15.21 30.29
N LEU A 741 -41.26 -15.82 29.33
CA LEU A 741 -39.89 -15.45 29.00
C LEU A 741 -39.87 -14.40 27.89
N ILE A 742 -39.12 -13.33 28.12
CA ILE A 742 -39.06 -12.17 27.23
C ILE A 742 -37.60 -11.83 26.97
N ASP A 743 -37.23 -11.69 25.70
CA ASP A 743 -35.89 -11.28 25.27
C ASP A 743 -35.95 -9.87 24.68
N ILE A 744 -35.18 -8.94 25.29
CA ILE A 744 -34.94 -7.59 24.78
C ILE A 744 -33.65 -7.62 23.97
N SER A 745 -33.75 -7.42 22.66
CA SER A 745 -32.63 -7.44 21.73
C SER A 745 -32.14 -6.04 21.43
N VAL A 746 -30.82 -5.83 21.41
CA VAL A 746 -30.18 -4.55 21.10
C VAL A 746 -29.02 -4.78 20.13
N ILE A 747 -29.06 -4.12 18.97
CA ILE A 747 -27.96 -4.13 18.00
C ILE A 747 -27.38 -2.72 17.92
N SER A 748 -26.07 -2.58 18.09
CA SER A 748 -25.42 -1.27 18.09
C SER A 748 -23.97 -1.33 17.63
N ARG A 749 -23.49 -0.26 16.97
CA ARG A 749 -22.07 -0.10 16.57
C ARG A 749 -21.16 0.12 17.78
N SER A 750 -21.61 0.96 18.71
CA SER A 750 -20.88 1.34 19.91
C SER A 750 -21.89 1.48 21.04
N PHE A 751 -21.79 0.58 22.03
CA PHE A 751 -22.62 0.58 23.24
C PHE A 751 -21.88 -0.08 24.39
N LEU A 752 -21.96 0.50 25.59
CA LEU A 752 -21.41 -0.12 26.79
C LEU A 752 -22.48 -0.98 27.46
N ARG A 753 -22.13 -2.19 27.88
CA ARG A 753 -23.03 -3.11 28.61
C ARG A 753 -23.76 -2.47 29.81
N SER A 754 -23.09 -1.58 30.54
CA SER A 754 -23.70 -0.84 31.66
C SER A 754 -24.82 0.08 31.19
N GLN A 755 -24.68 0.68 30.00
CA GLN A 755 -25.74 1.47 29.38
C GLN A 755 -26.92 0.57 28.98
N ILE A 756 -26.66 -0.64 28.47
CA ILE A 756 -27.73 -1.59 28.11
C ILE A 756 -28.53 -1.96 29.35
N ARG A 757 -27.85 -2.30 30.45
CA ARG A 757 -28.51 -2.67 31.71
C ARG A 757 -29.34 -1.53 32.30
N ARG A 758 -28.89 -0.27 32.16
CA ARG A 758 -29.67 0.91 32.57
C ARG A 758 -30.86 1.18 31.65
N MET A 759 -30.69 0.99 30.35
CA MET A 759 -31.75 1.09 29.36
C MET A 759 -32.83 0.01 29.58
N VAL A 760 -32.42 -1.24 29.80
CA VAL A 760 -33.33 -2.34 30.16
C VAL A 760 -34.06 -2.02 31.46
N ARG A 761 -33.37 -1.46 32.47
CA ARG A 761 -34.04 -1.02 33.71
C ARG A 761 -35.15 -0.03 33.42
N THR A 762 -34.90 1.01 32.63
CA THR A 762 -35.93 2.00 32.29
C THR A 762 -37.10 1.41 31.51
N ILE A 763 -36.85 0.43 30.64
CA ILE A 763 -37.91 -0.29 29.91
C ILE A 763 -38.77 -1.08 30.90
N VAL A 764 -38.15 -1.80 31.84
CA VAL A 764 -38.85 -2.58 32.86
C VAL A 764 -39.66 -1.67 33.80
N ASP A 765 -39.06 -0.59 34.30
CA ASP A 765 -39.78 0.36 35.17
C ASP A 765 -40.95 1.04 34.42
N HIS A 766 -40.81 1.30 33.12
CA HIS A 766 -41.91 1.86 32.33
C HIS A 766 -43.03 0.84 32.10
N ALA A 767 -42.68 -0.43 31.89
CA ALA A 767 -43.63 -1.53 31.77
C ALA A 767 -44.49 -1.70 33.04
N TYR A 768 -43.92 -1.50 34.22
CA TYR A 768 -44.66 -1.48 35.49
C TYR A 768 -45.32 -0.13 35.81
N GLY A 769 -45.10 0.90 35.01
CA GLY A 769 -45.62 2.24 35.26
C GLY A 769 -44.90 3.03 36.37
N HIS A 770 -43.73 2.57 36.82
CA HIS A 770 -42.89 3.27 37.81
C HIS A 770 -42.25 4.55 37.25
N ILE A 771 -42.05 4.62 35.93
CA ILE A 771 -41.57 5.81 35.23
C ILE A 771 -42.54 6.14 34.09
N SER A 772 -42.92 7.42 33.96
CA SER A 772 -43.79 7.86 32.88
C SER A 772 -43.03 7.96 31.55
N ARG A 773 -43.78 7.97 30.45
CA ARG A 773 -43.23 8.10 29.09
C ARG A 773 -42.47 9.43 28.92
N GLU A 774 -43.01 10.50 29.47
CA GLU A 774 -42.42 11.85 29.45
C GLU A 774 -41.10 11.88 30.23
N ARG A 775 -41.03 11.16 31.35
CA ARG A 775 -39.81 11.10 32.17
C ARG A 775 -38.70 10.29 31.48
N LEU A 776 -39.07 9.25 30.73
CA LEU A 776 -38.14 8.50 29.90
C LEU A 776 -37.61 9.33 28.72
N LEU A 777 -38.49 10.08 28.05
CA LEU A 777 -38.11 11.07 27.04
C LEU A 777 -37.18 12.14 27.62
N TRP A 778 -37.51 12.68 28.80
CA TRP A 778 -36.69 13.66 29.50
C TRP A 778 -35.26 13.16 29.75
N LEU A 779 -35.07 11.87 30.10
CA LEU A 779 -33.74 11.29 30.28
C LEU A 779 -32.91 11.26 28.99
N LEU A 780 -33.55 11.10 27.84
CA LEU A 780 -32.90 11.13 26.52
C LEU A 780 -32.58 12.56 26.09
N ASP A 781 -33.48 13.50 26.36
CA ASP A 781 -33.34 14.91 25.99
C ASP A 781 -32.40 15.69 26.94
N ASN A 782 -32.18 15.16 28.15
CA ASN A 782 -31.32 15.77 29.17
C ASN A 782 -30.15 14.82 29.53
N PRO A 783 -29.16 14.66 28.64
CA PRO A 783 -28.10 13.66 28.76
C PRO A 783 -27.11 14.01 29.88
N ASN A 784 -27.36 13.51 31.08
CA ASN A 784 -26.51 13.72 32.24
C ASN A 784 -26.39 12.45 33.09
N PRO A 785 -25.17 11.90 33.29
CA PRO A 785 -24.95 10.67 34.07
C PRO A 785 -25.53 10.66 35.49
N ASP A 786 -25.66 11.83 36.12
CA ASP A 786 -26.22 11.94 37.48
C ASP A 786 -27.75 11.78 37.48
N ASN A 787 -28.44 12.03 36.36
CA ASN A 787 -29.91 11.95 36.29
C ASN A 787 -30.44 10.57 36.67
N PHE A 788 -29.82 9.50 36.16
CA PHE A 788 -30.23 8.13 36.49
C PHE A 788 -30.03 7.81 37.98
N HIS A 789 -28.99 8.39 38.59
CA HIS A 789 -28.72 8.24 40.02
C HIS A 789 -29.67 9.07 40.89
N HIS A 790 -29.97 10.32 40.50
CA HIS A 790 -30.93 11.18 41.19
C HIS A 790 -32.37 10.62 41.16
N LEU A 791 -32.71 9.83 40.14
CA LEU A 791 -33.96 9.09 40.08
C LEU A 791 -34.00 7.84 40.98
N GLY A 792 -32.92 7.54 41.72
CA GLY A 792 -32.85 6.36 42.59
C GLY A 792 -32.82 5.02 41.83
N MET A 793 -32.58 5.05 40.52
CA MET A 793 -32.66 3.84 39.69
C MET A 793 -31.40 2.99 39.81
N VAL A 794 -31.58 1.67 39.84
CA VAL A 794 -30.49 0.68 39.87
C VAL A 794 -30.39 -0.02 38.52
N SER A 795 -29.17 -0.24 38.01
CA SER A 795 -29.00 -0.95 36.73
C SER A 795 -29.60 -2.36 36.80
N ALA A 796 -30.19 -2.83 35.70
CA ALA A 796 -30.66 -4.22 35.61
C ALA A 796 -29.54 -5.21 35.99
N PRO A 797 -29.83 -6.38 36.58
CA PRO A 797 -28.80 -7.35 36.96
C PRO A 797 -27.90 -7.80 35.79
N ALA A 798 -26.70 -8.30 36.07
CA ALA A 798 -25.74 -8.68 35.03
C ALA A 798 -26.10 -10.01 34.35
N GLN A 799 -26.63 -10.96 35.14
CA GLN A 799 -26.99 -12.32 34.74
C GLN A 799 -27.96 -12.43 33.56
N GLY A 800 -28.83 -11.43 33.36
CA GLY A 800 -29.78 -11.46 32.24
C GLY A 800 -29.14 -11.09 30.90
N LEU A 801 -27.92 -10.56 30.87
CA LEU A 801 -27.31 -9.99 29.67
C LEU A 801 -26.41 -10.99 28.94
N PHE A 802 -26.64 -11.10 27.63
CA PHE A 802 -25.85 -11.89 26.69
C PHE A 802 -25.24 -10.97 25.64
N LEU A 803 -23.92 -11.08 25.43
CA LEU A 803 -23.29 -10.66 24.19
C LEU A 803 -23.44 -11.80 23.18
N GLU A 804 -24.41 -11.68 22.28
CA GLU A 804 -24.72 -12.73 21.32
C GLU A 804 -23.68 -12.81 20.22
N ASP A 805 -23.23 -11.66 19.71
CA ASP A 805 -22.24 -11.63 18.62
C ASP A 805 -21.46 -10.31 18.55
N VAL A 806 -20.22 -10.40 18.09
CA VAL A 806 -19.38 -9.26 17.70
C VAL A 806 -19.04 -9.44 16.22
N VAL A 807 -19.68 -8.60 15.39
CA VAL A 807 -19.62 -8.72 13.94
C VAL A 807 -18.63 -7.72 13.37
N TYR A 808 -17.77 -8.21 12.49
CA TYR A 808 -16.80 -7.43 11.75
C TYR A 808 -17.08 -7.54 10.26
N ASP A 809 -16.69 -6.51 9.51
CA ASP A 809 -16.58 -6.61 8.07
C ASP A 809 -15.26 -7.32 7.73
N GLU A 810 -15.33 -8.49 7.09
CA GLU A 810 -14.15 -9.30 6.76
C GLU A 810 -13.14 -8.53 5.91
N ARG A 811 -13.60 -7.54 5.12
CA ARG A 811 -12.71 -6.67 4.34
C ARG A 811 -11.74 -5.88 5.25
N MET A 812 -12.15 -5.60 6.49
CA MET A 812 -11.32 -4.90 7.46
C MET A 812 -10.24 -5.79 8.06
N PHE A 813 -10.33 -7.13 8.00
CA PHE A 813 -9.27 -8.02 8.49
C PHE A 813 -7.96 -7.76 7.73
N CYS A 814 -8.06 -7.56 6.42
CA CYS A 814 -6.92 -7.26 5.57
C CYS A 814 -6.64 -5.75 5.43
N ASN A 815 -7.68 -4.91 5.48
CA ASN A 815 -7.55 -3.46 5.26
C ASN A 815 -8.41 -2.65 6.25
N PRO A 816 -7.99 -2.51 7.51
CA PRO A 816 -8.72 -1.77 8.52
C PRO A 816 -8.75 -0.28 8.16
N VAL A 817 -9.91 0.36 8.30
CA VAL A 817 -10.00 1.82 8.20
C VAL A 817 -9.05 2.43 9.24
N PRO A 818 -8.14 3.35 8.86
CA PRO A 818 -7.10 3.84 9.75
C PRO A 818 -7.73 4.52 10.96
N TYR A 819 -7.44 3.94 12.11
CA TYR A 819 -7.67 4.55 13.41
C TYR A 819 -6.31 4.55 14.12
N HIS A 820 -6.05 5.55 14.98
CA HIS A 820 -4.82 5.63 15.77
C HIS A 820 -4.41 4.25 16.28
N TYR A 821 -3.13 3.95 16.07
CA TYR A 821 -2.51 2.64 16.27
C TYR A 821 -2.93 2.00 17.61
N HIS A 822 -2.98 0.67 17.65
CA HIS A 822 -3.27 -0.04 18.91
C HIS A 822 -2.14 0.27 19.89
N SER A 823 -2.37 0.29 21.21
CA SER A 823 -1.33 0.63 22.19
C SER A 823 -0.11 -0.32 22.14
N TRP A 824 -0.20 -1.42 21.41
CA TRP A 824 0.92 -2.34 21.14
C TRP A 824 1.85 -1.90 20.01
N ASP A 825 1.46 -0.90 19.24
CA ASP A 825 2.18 -0.39 18.07
C ASP A 825 3.16 0.76 18.42
N GLU A 826 3.02 1.38 19.59
CA GLU A 826 3.84 2.54 20.03
C GLU A 826 5.23 2.14 20.60
N GLU A 827 5.46 0.87 20.94
CA GLU A 827 6.74 0.43 21.54
C GLU A 827 7.90 0.22 20.54
N ILE A 828 7.72 0.50 19.24
CA ILE A 828 8.80 0.40 18.23
C ILE A 828 9.36 1.77 17.81
N ASP A 829 8.67 2.87 18.10
CA ASP A 829 9.16 4.23 17.85
C ASP A 829 9.55 4.90 19.16
N GLY A 830 10.58 4.37 19.82
CA GLY A 830 11.23 4.96 21.00
C GLY A 830 12.11 6.18 20.68
N MET A 831 11.79 6.94 19.64
CA MET A 831 12.36 8.26 19.36
C MET A 831 11.25 9.11 18.76
N LEU A 832 10.99 10.27 19.39
CA LEU A 832 9.96 11.26 19.07
C LEU A 832 8.61 11.04 19.78
N CYS A 833 8.56 11.32 21.08
CA CYS A 833 7.89 12.53 21.58
C CYS A 833 7.86 12.51 23.10
N ASP A 834 8.43 13.55 23.70
CA ASP A 834 8.21 13.90 25.10
C ASP A 834 6.71 14.16 25.32
N ASP A 835 6.15 13.49 26.32
CA ASP A 835 4.82 13.73 26.86
C ASP A 835 4.79 15.08 27.60
N GLU A 836 4.50 16.18 26.90
CA GLU A 836 3.75 17.32 27.45
C GLU A 836 2.98 18.03 26.31
N SER A 837 1.72 18.38 26.58
CA SER A 837 0.79 19.24 25.80
C SER A 837 -0.10 18.60 24.70
N PHE A 838 -1.31 18.18 25.07
CA PHE A 838 -2.60 18.87 24.84
C PHE A 838 -3.81 17.95 25.05
#